data_AF-A0A2N2VXB3-F1
#
_entry.id   AF-A0A2N2VXB3-F1
#
_cell.length_a   1.000
_cell.length_b   1.000
_cell.length_c   1.000
_cell.angle_alpha   90.00
_cell.angle_beta   90.00
_cell.angle_gamma   90.00
#
_symmetry.space_group_name_H-M   'P 1'
#
loop_
_entity.id
_entity.type
_entity.pdbx_description
1 polymer ?
#
loop_
_entity_poly.entity_id
_entity_poly.type
_entity_poly.pdbx_seq_one_letter_code
_entity_poly.pdbx_strand_id
1 'polypeptide(L)'
;MSSINYKSLMQKRIRKVLMICSSYDAYTLEEDGRIEVQIYKEYTDLNLSNPPTFTWVTSSAEAFLLLKDNMDFDLIISMFNIGDMDVFRFSKLLKRERPEIPLVLLTHFSKELYKKIEDADRSGIDYIFSWHGNADLILAIIKLLEDRMNADHDILDVGVQSILLVEDSVRYYSTYLPAIYKIVLQQGSEFLKETLNEQQQKLRKRARPKILMATNYSEAVYLYERYKENLLGVISDVAFVINKNDPASSEKMDAGIDLCKLIKSDDPHMPFLLQSSQESMRDVAKKLGVGFLEKYSKTLLIQLSEYISEEFAFGDFVFKDLDNGDIIGRAKDLRDLQDLIMEIPEDVLIYHGSRNRLSKWMYSRGLFSLASKVKSTHQSHFDSIDELREFIVQAIKDYRIVLGHGVVARFDKSSYSNYIWFARLGEGSLGGKARGIAFVNNMLQKYNLLEKYEGVKIMIPRTVVIATDYFDEFIKINGLQYVINSEISDDEILSEFVSSRLPETLVTDLRTYIANSYGPLAVRSSSKLEDSHYQPFAGIYSTYMIPHTKNSDQMLRLLGKAIKSVYASIYFSSSRAYIQATSNLISEEKMAVVLQDIVGTEDSGFFFPTISGVARSVNYYPIGSELPEEGIVNMAFGLGKIVVEGGKTLRFSPKHPKHVLQLSTPQLALRDTQNEMYALDLKPEEFKTSVDDSVNLRKFDVNQIKHFRNMNFVASTWDMQSSRLVDSNLEEGRKIITFSHILKYDTMPLAEILSDMLQICHKEMHSAVEIEFAVNMDVPKGEDKIFSLLQIRPITNNNDNKSLDWDSIDTEDSVIYSENALGIGSIEGIEDIIYIKEESFDSAHTLEIAEEINRLNQKLRDKKRHYILIGPGRWGSSDPWLGIPIKWPNISEAKVIVECGLKNFRIEPSQGTHFFQNLTSFGVGYLTINPYMNDGLFNSEKLDSHDAVYESKYVRHVRFDNPLFIYIDGRKNRGIIK
;
A
#
# COMPACT_ATOMS: atom_id res chain seq x y z
N MET A 1 5.90 -0.29 17.63
CA MET A 1 6.77 0.80 17.13
C MET A 1 5.87 1.93 16.66
N SER A 2 5.97 3.15 17.22
CA SER A 2 5.20 4.28 16.70
C SER A 2 5.80 4.72 15.35
N SER A 3 4.98 4.73 14.30
CA SER A 3 5.40 5.22 12.98
C SER A 3 5.65 6.72 13.06
N ILE A 4 6.90 7.15 12.81
CA ILE A 4 7.24 8.57 12.80
C ILE A 4 6.47 9.27 11.68
N ASN A 5 5.72 10.31 12.05
CA ASN A 5 4.92 11.06 11.10
C ASN A 5 5.77 12.14 10.39
N TYR A 6 6.50 11.75 9.35
CA TYR A 6 7.29 12.70 8.53
C TYR A 6 6.45 13.84 7.93
N LYS A 7 5.11 13.72 7.87
CA LYS A 7 4.24 14.82 7.44
C LYS A 7 4.27 15.98 8.40
N SER A 8 4.52 15.76 9.70
CA SER A 8 4.56 16.84 10.70
C SER A 8 5.85 17.66 10.66
N LEU A 9 6.87 17.27 9.90
CA LEU A 9 8.14 18.00 9.79
C LEU A 9 8.05 19.23 8.87
N MET A 10 8.80 20.28 9.21
CA MET A 10 8.89 21.54 8.42
C MET A 10 7.52 22.16 8.08
N GLN A 11 6.65 22.33 9.09
CA GLN A 11 5.32 22.93 8.93
C GLN A 11 5.39 24.44 8.68
N LYS A 12 6.29 25.14 9.38
CA LYS A 12 6.49 26.58 9.21
C LYS A 12 7.48 26.82 8.08
N ARG A 13 7.10 27.68 7.14
CA ARG A 13 7.92 28.02 5.96
C ARG A 13 7.80 29.49 5.62
N ILE A 14 8.87 30.00 5.04
CA ILE A 14 8.92 31.37 4.52
C ILE A 14 8.39 31.31 3.08
N ARG A 15 7.28 32.00 2.82
CA ARG A 15 6.58 32.03 1.51
C ARG A 15 6.69 33.38 0.82
N LYS A 16 6.78 34.46 1.58
CA LYS A 16 6.84 35.83 1.06
C LYS A 16 8.02 36.57 1.65
N VAL A 17 8.94 37.01 0.79
CA VAL A 17 10.16 37.73 1.16
C VAL A 17 10.10 39.14 0.60
N LEU A 18 10.23 40.15 1.46
CA LEU A 18 10.37 41.55 1.07
C LEU A 18 11.85 41.92 0.98
N MET A 19 12.29 42.32 -0.20
CA MET A 19 13.66 42.73 -0.50
C MET A 19 13.73 44.26 -0.60
N ILE A 20 14.54 44.89 0.25
CA ILE A 20 14.79 46.34 0.22
C ILE A 20 16.20 46.56 -0.35
N CYS A 21 16.30 47.02 -1.60
CA CYS A 21 17.60 47.23 -2.25
C CYS A 21 17.50 48.27 -3.37
N SER A 22 18.64 48.80 -3.84
CA SER A 22 18.61 49.74 -4.96
C SER A 22 18.17 49.04 -6.26
N SER A 23 17.69 49.79 -7.25
CA SER A 23 17.35 49.21 -8.55
C SER A 23 18.52 48.50 -9.22
N TYR A 24 19.77 48.93 -8.94
CA TYR A 24 20.98 48.26 -9.43
C TYR A 24 21.22 46.92 -8.73
N ASP A 25 21.05 46.86 -7.42
CA ASP A 25 21.17 45.63 -6.65
C ASP A 25 20.08 44.63 -7.04
N ALA A 26 18.83 45.10 -7.19
CA ALA A 26 17.71 44.29 -7.66
C ALA A 26 18.01 43.68 -9.04
N TYR A 27 18.48 44.49 -9.99
CA TYR A 27 18.89 44.02 -11.31
C TYR A 27 20.02 42.97 -11.23
N THR A 28 21.04 43.20 -10.40
CA THR A 28 22.16 42.26 -10.23
C THR A 28 21.69 40.92 -9.62
N LEU A 29 20.73 40.98 -8.70
CA LEU A 29 20.15 39.81 -8.06
C LEU A 29 19.24 39.01 -9.02
N GLU A 30 18.48 39.69 -9.86
CA GLU A 30 17.59 39.04 -10.84
C GLU A 30 18.31 38.55 -12.10
N GLU A 31 19.11 39.38 -12.77
CA GLU A 31 19.70 39.04 -14.08
C GLU A 31 20.99 38.23 -13.96
N ASP A 32 21.92 38.63 -13.08
CA ASP A 32 23.19 37.93 -12.86
C ASP A 32 23.01 36.73 -11.91
N GLY A 33 22.25 36.92 -10.81
CA GLY A 33 22.01 35.89 -9.80
C GLY A 33 20.92 34.89 -10.15
N ARG A 34 19.93 35.27 -10.99
CA ARG A 34 18.72 34.47 -11.29
C ARG A 34 18.11 33.83 -10.05
N ILE A 35 18.00 34.59 -8.96
CA ILE A 35 17.66 34.07 -7.63
C ILE A 35 16.33 33.33 -7.63
N GLU A 36 15.29 33.85 -8.29
CA GLU A 36 14.00 33.17 -8.36
C GLU A 36 14.11 31.81 -9.05
N VAL A 37 14.88 31.73 -10.14
CA VAL A 37 15.10 30.48 -10.90
C VAL A 37 15.93 29.49 -10.08
N GLN A 38 16.98 29.95 -9.39
CA GLN A 38 17.81 29.08 -8.55
C GLN A 38 17.01 28.53 -7.36
N ILE A 39 16.24 29.38 -6.68
CA ILE A 39 15.36 28.97 -5.60
C ILE A 39 14.29 28.01 -6.13
N TYR A 40 13.69 28.30 -7.28
CA TYR A 40 12.71 27.41 -7.90
C TYR A 40 13.32 26.05 -8.23
N LYS A 41 14.52 26.02 -8.84
CA LYS A 41 15.24 24.79 -9.17
C LYS A 41 15.56 24.00 -7.91
N GLU A 42 16.11 24.63 -6.88
CA GLU A 42 16.45 23.94 -5.63
C GLU A 42 15.20 23.37 -4.95
N TYR A 43 14.09 24.12 -4.91
CA TYR A 43 12.82 23.62 -4.38
C TYR A 43 12.27 22.45 -5.22
N THR A 44 12.44 22.50 -6.54
CA THR A 44 12.03 21.42 -7.46
C THR A 44 12.89 20.18 -7.27
N ASP A 45 14.22 20.32 -7.20
CA ASP A 45 15.18 19.23 -6.96
C ASP A 45 14.95 18.58 -5.58
N LEU A 46 14.51 19.37 -4.60
CA LEU A 46 14.10 18.90 -3.28
C LEU A 46 12.65 18.38 -3.24
N ASN A 47 11.92 18.35 -4.36
CA ASN A 47 10.49 18.01 -4.47
C ASN A 47 9.61 18.74 -3.43
N LEU A 48 9.99 19.96 -3.06
CA LEU A 48 9.27 20.83 -2.14
C LEU A 48 8.22 21.64 -2.90
N SER A 49 7.02 21.71 -2.36
CA SER A 49 5.92 22.51 -2.93
C SER A 49 6.11 23.99 -2.57
N ASN A 50 5.78 24.88 -3.51
CA ASN A 50 5.66 26.34 -3.32
C ASN A 50 6.97 27.04 -2.88
N PRO A 51 7.86 27.40 -3.82
CA PRO A 51 9.01 28.25 -3.52
C PRO A 51 8.57 29.64 -3.03
N PRO A 52 9.41 30.33 -2.23
CA PRO A 52 9.12 31.68 -1.77
C PRO A 52 9.04 32.66 -2.94
N THR A 53 8.12 33.61 -2.81
CA THR A 53 7.92 34.73 -3.73
C THR A 53 8.63 35.96 -3.20
N PHE A 54 9.23 36.73 -4.11
CA PHE A 54 9.98 37.94 -3.77
C PHE A 54 9.18 39.18 -4.15
N THR A 55 9.27 40.21 -3.31
CA THR A 55 8.75 41.55 -3.61
C THR A 55 9.87 42.54 -3.40
N TRP A 56 10.17 43.33 -4.42
CA TRP A 56 11.30 44.26 -4.43
C TRP A 56 10.81 45.68 -4.18
N VAL A 57 11.49 46.39 -3.29
CA VAL A 57 11.26 47.82 -3.02
C VAL A 57 12.58 48.57 -2.96
N THR A 58 12.53 49.84 -3.30
CA THR A 58 13.74 50.67 -3.45
C THR A 58 14.13 51.42 -2.19
N SER A 59 13.25 51.48 -1.20
CA SER A 59 13.48 52.22 0.06
C SER A 59 12.72 51.64 1.26
N SER A 60 13.21 51.93 2.48
CA SER A 60 12.55 51.57 3.73
C SER A 60 11.16 52.20 3.89
N ALA A 61 10.93 53.38 3.30
CA ALA A 61 9.64 54.06 3.35
C ALA A 61 8.57 53.32 2.52
N GLU A 62 8.94 52.84 1.34
CA GLU A 62 8.08 52.02 0.48
C GLU A 62 7.77 50.67 1.13
N ALA A 63 8.78 50.03 1.74
CA ALA A 63 8.60 48.82 2.54
C ALA A 63 7.56 49.02 3.66
N PHE A 64 7.61 50.16 4.34
CA PHE A 64 6.69 50.49 5.43
C PHE A 64 5.25 50.72 4.96
N LEU A 65 5.05 51.28 3.76
CA LEU A 65 3.72 51.42 3.17
C LEU A 65 3.10 50.06 2.86
N LEU A 66 3.86 49.13 2.26
CA LEU A 66 3.37 47.78 1.97
C LEU A 66 2.99 47.01 3.24
N LEU A 67 3.75 47.17 4.32
CA LEU A 67 3.46 46.55 5.62
C LEU A 67 2.19 47.13 6.27
N LYS A 68 1.90 48.42 6.03
CA LYS A 68 0.67 49.10 6.50
C LYS A 68 -0.56 48.71 5.71
N ASP A 69 -0.42 48.40 4.42
CA ASP A 69 -1.50 47.92 3.56
C ASP A 69 -1.87 46.44 3.83
N ASN A 70 -1.47 45.89 4.98
CA ASN A 70 -1.71 44.51 5.42
C ASN A 70 -1.19 43.44 4.45
N MET A 71 -0.10 43.71 3.71
CA MET A 71 0.62 42.62 3.05
C MET A 71 1.39 41.80 4.09
N ASP A 72 1.05 40.53 4.21
CA ASP A 72 1.79 39.60 5.06
C ASP A 72 3.11 39.20 4.40
N PHE A 73 4.22 39.47 5.08
CA PHE A 73 5.57 39.02 4.72
C PHE A 73 6.13 38.16 5.84
N ASP A 74 6.86 37.11 5.47
CA ASP A 74 7.45 36.16 6.43
C ASP A 74 8.91 36.50 6.75
N LEU A 75 9.57 37.29 5.90
CA LEU A 75 10.98 37.70 6.03
C LEU A 75 11.21 39.03 5.30
N ILE A 76 11.99 39.91 5.90
CA ILE A 76 12.50 41.13 5.27
C ILE A 76 14.02 41.06 5.17
N ILE A 77 14.55 41.28 3.97
CA ILE A 77 15.99 41.36 3.71
C ILE A 77 16.30 42.74 3.16
N SER A 78 17.20 43.48 3.82
CA SER A 78 17.62 44.81 3.38
C SER A 78 19.08 44.82 2.97
N MET A 79 19.40 45.31 1.78
CA MET A 79 20.77 45.65 1.37
C MET A 79 21.16 47.00 1.99
N PHE A 80 22.37 47.07 2.54
CA PHE A 80 22.91 48.29 3.13
C PHE A 80 23.60 49.15 2.07
N ASN A 81 23.02 50.30 1.75
CA ASN A 81 23.54 51.23 0.75
C ASN A 81 24.13 52.51 1.36
N ILE A 82 25.22 53.01 0.77
CA ILE A 82 25.92 54.22 1.20
C ILE A 82 25.07 55.44 0.83
N GLY A 83 24.29 55.95 1.78
CA GLY A 83 23.45 57.14 1.62
C GLY A 83 22.24 57.19 2.54
N ASP A 84 21.67 56.03 2.89
CA ASP A 84 20.44 55.95 3.67
C ASP A 84 20.69 55.55 5.14
N MET A 85 20.51 56.51 6.05
CA MET A 85 20.46 56.29 7.50
C MET A 85 19.05 55.88 8.01
N ASP A 86 18.27 55.10 7.25
CA ASP A 86 16.88 54.77 7.63
C ASP A 86 16.64 53.29 7.98
N VAL A 87 17.56 52.37 7.68
CA VAL A 87 17.38 50.93 7.98
C VAL A 87 17.31 50.62 9.49
N PHE A 88 18.15 51.27 10.30
CA PHE A 88 18.19 51.05 11.75
C PHE A 88 16.97 51.67 12.46
N ARG A 89 16.36 52.69 11.86
CA ARG A 89 15.12 53.28 12.37
C ARG A 89 13.92 52.43 11.96
N PHE A 90 13.90 52.00 10.70
CA PHE A 90 12.91 51.07 10.17
C PHE A 90 12.88 49.76 10.98
N SER A 91 14.03 49.19 11.31
CA SER A 91 14.11 47.94 12.09
C SER A 91 13.43 48.05 13.46
N LYS A 92 13.62 49.17 14.16
CA LYS A 92 12.97 49.43 15.46
C LYS A 92 11.46 49.62 15.33
N LEU A 93 11.02 50.34 14.30
CA LEU A 93 9.60 50.54 14.01
C LEU A 93 8.92 49.20 13.67
N LEU A 94 9.56 48.41 12.81
CA LEU A 94 9.12 47.06 12.46
C LEU A 94 8.99 46.20 13.72
N LYS A 95 10.01 46.11 14.56
CA LYS A 95 9.96 45.29 15.79
C LYS A 95 8.93 45.77 16.82
N ARG A 96 8.50 47.04 16.75
CA ARG A 96 7.42 47.56 17.61
C ARG A 96 6.03 47.15 17.09
N GLU A 97 5.82 47.12 15.78
CA GLU A 97 4.52 46.81 15.17
C GLU A 97 4.34 45.31 14.89
N ARG A 98 5.41 44.63 14.45
CA ARG A 98 5.45 43.22 14.04
C ARG A 98 6.74 42.54 14.52
N PRO A 99 6.88 42.26 15.83
CA PRO A 99 8.10 41.68 16.41
C PRO A 99 8.48 40.30 15.84
N GLU A 100 7.50 39.56 15.34
CA GLU A 100 7.62 38.21 14.80
C GLU A 100 8.32 38.13 13.44
N ILE A 101 8.32 39.21 12.65
CA ILE A 101 8.94 39.19 11.32
C ILE A 101 10.46 39.35 11.47
N PRO A 102 11.26 38.36 11.00
CA PRO A 102 12.72 38.49 10.99
C PRO A 102 13.18 39.55 9.99
N LEU A 103 14.12 40.39 10.42
CA LEU A 103 14.80 41.38 9.58
C LEU A 103 16.28 41.03 9.47
N VAL A 104 16.72 40.84 8.23
CA VAL A 104 18.10 40.50 7.89
C VAL A 104 18.75 41.65 7.11
N LEU A 105 19.94 42.04 7.54
CA LEU A 105 20.74 43.07 6.86
C LEU A 105 21.83 42.41 6.00
N LEU A 106 21.86 42.70 4.69
CA LEU A 106 22.94 42.33 3.78
C LEU A 106 23.85 43.53 3.58
N THR A 107 25.17 43.36 3.74
CA THR A 107 26.15 44.41 3.48
C THR A 107 27.24 43.92 2.55
N HIS A 108 27.72 44.79 1.66
CA HIS A 108 28.98 44.54 0.96
C HIS A 108 30.15 44.67 1.93
N PHE A 109 31.24 43.92 1.65
CA PHE A 109 32.43 43.98 2.50
C PHE A 109 33.17 45.30 2.31
N SER A 110 33.07 46.21 3.26
CA SER A 110 33.96 47.37 3.38
C SER A 110 34.22 47.73 4.84
N LYS A 111 35.47 48.06 5.18
CA LYS A 111 35.85 48.42 6.57
C LYS A 111 35.09 49.64 7.08
N GLU A 112 34.78 50.58 6.21
CA GLU A 112 34.03 51.79 6.57
C GLU A 112 32.56 51.51 6.87
N LEU A 113 31.94 50.58 6.11
CA LEU A 113 30.57 50.14 6.33
C LEU A 113 30.43 49.41 7.66
N TYR A 114 31.35 48.48 7.96
CA TYR A 114 31.34 47.76 9.23
C TYR A 114 31.47 48.68 10.44
N LYS A 115 32.36 49.67 10.37
CA LYS A 115 32.52 50.64 11.46
C LYS A 115 31.24 51.44 11.72
N LYS A 116 30.53 51.85 10.66
CA LYS A 116 29.22 52.50 10.78
C LYS A 116 28.14 51.59 11.36
N ILE A 117 28.17 50.29 11.05
CA ILE A 117 27.23 49.31 11.58
C ILE A 117 27.52 49.04 13.07
N GLU A 118 28.80 48.97 13.47
CA GLU A 118 29.21 48.82 14.88
C GLU A 118 28.83 50.03 15.74
N ASP A 119 28.94 51.24 15.17
CA ASP A 119 28.56 52.49 15.85
C ASP A 119 27.01 52.67 15.92
N ALA A 120 26.24 51.86 15.19
CA ALA A 120 24.78 51.96 15.11
C ALA A 120 24.06 51.01 16.09
N ASP A 121 22.84 51.38 16.49
CA ASP A 121 21.99 50.52 17.32
C ASP A 121 21.35 49.40 16.48
N ARG A 122 21.92 48.19 16.64
CA ARG A 122 21.52 46.96 15.95
C ARG A 122 20.38 46.17 16.63
N SER A 123 19.77 46.68 17.69
CA SER A 123 18.76 45.95 18.49
C SER A 123 17.54 45.45 17.68
N GLY A 124 17.17 46.15 16.62
CA GLY A 124 16.05 45.77 15.75
C GLY A 124 16.38 44.76 14.63
N ILE A 125 17.65 44.38 14.47
CA ILE A 125 18.14 43.51 13.38
C ILE A 125 18.43 42.12 13.95
N ASP A 126 17.85 41.08 13.34
CA ASP A 126 18.02 39.70 13.82
C ASP A 126 19.37 39.12 13.39
N TYR A 127 19.74 39.32 12.12
CA TYR A 127 21.01 38.85 11.56
C TYR A 127 21.59 39.86 10.57
N ILE A 128 22.91 39.88 10.47
CA ILE A 128 23.67 40.65 9.48
C ILE A 128 24.42 39.65 8.62
N PHE A 129 24.52 39.82 7.31
CA PHE A 129 25.35 38.95 6.46
C PHE A 129 26.17 39.78 5.49
N SER A 130 27.31 39.22 5.09
CA SER A 130 28.21 39.80 4.09
C SER A 130 27.85 39.24 2.72
N TRP A 131 27.40 40.11 1.81
CA TRP A 131 27.08 39.74 0.43
C TRP A 131 28.36 39.66 -0.40
N HIS A 132 28.62 38.48 -0.95
CA HIS A 132 29.79 38.18 -1.79
C HIS A 132 29.43 37.90 -3.26
N GLY A 133 28.21 38.25 -3.69
CA GLY A 133 27.72 37.94 -5.03
C GLY A 133 27.25 36.49 -5.22
N ASN A 134 27.00 35.74 -4.13
CA ASN A 134 26.49 34.38 -4.19
C ASN A 134 25.02 34.32 -3.75
N ALA A 135 24.13 34.01 -4.69
CA ALA A 135 22.70 33.83 -4.46
C ALA A 135 22.36 32.69 -3.48
N ASP A 136 23.23 31.68 -3.33
CA ASP A 136 23.09 30.61 -2.34
C ASP A 136 22.98 31.14 -0.90
N LEU A 137 23.52 32.35 -0.64
CA LEU A 137 23.41 33.01 0.67
C LEU A 137 21.97 33.35 1.03
N ILE A 138 21.17 33.85 0.09
CA ILE A 138 19.76 34.19 0.36
C ILE A 138 18.98 32.91 0.69
N LEU A 139 19.24 31.83 -0.05
CA LEU A 139 18.68 30.52 0.26
C LEU A 139 19.10 30.04 1.66
N ALA A 140 20.38 30.15 2.01
CA ALA A 140 20.88 29.77 3.32
C ALA A 140 20.23 30.57 4.46
N ILE A 141 20.00 31.87 4.26
CA ILE A 141 19.29 32.74 5.23
C ILE A 141 17.86 32.25 5.44
N ILE A 142 17.12 32.00 4.35
CA ILE A 142 15.76 31.49 4.41
C ILE A 142 15.73 30.15 5.17
N LYS A 143 16.66 29.23 4.85
CA LYS A 143 16.73 27.91 5.49
C LYS A 143 17.13 27.99 6.97
N LEU A 144 18.03 28.90 7.34
CA LEU A 144 18.42 29.12 8.74
C LEU A 144 17.23 29.55 9.59
N LEU A 145 16.42 30.47 9.07
CA LEU A 145 15.23 30.93 9.76
C LEU A 145 14.14 29.85 9.82
N GLU A 146 13.91 29.13 8.71
CA GLU A 146 12.98 27.98 8.71
C GLU A 146 13.42 26.90 9.70
N ASP A 147 14.70 26.56 9.75
CA ASP A 147 15.24 25.57 10.68
C ASP A 147 15.03 26.02 12.13
N ARG A 148 15.29 27.30 12.44
CA ARG A 148 15.02 27.89 13.77
C ARG A 148 13.53 27.87 14.15
N MET A 149 12.64 28.19 13.21
CA MET A 149 11.18 28.21 13.45
C MET A 149 10.59 26.83 13.77
N ASN A 150 11.22 25.76 13.24
CA ASN A 150 10.77 24.38 13.39
C ASN A 150 11.63 23.57 14.38
N ALA A 151 12.73 24.12 14.89
CA ALA A 151 13.74 23.41 15.68
C ALA A 151 13.13 22.62 16.86
N ASP A 152 12.30 23.27 17.69
CA ASP A 152 11.71 22.62 18.86
C ASP A 152 10.90 21.38 18.48
N HIS A 153 9.93 21.51 17.58
CA HIS A 153 9.07 20.40 17.18
C HIS A 153 9.85 19.33 16.40
N ASP A 154 10.65 19.72 15.40
CA ASP A 154 11.34 18.77 14.54
C ASP A 154 12.43 18.00 15.32
N ILE A 155 13.17 18.65 16.22
CA ILE A 155 14.29 18.04 16.96
C ILE A 155 13.78 17.31 18.21
N LEU A 156 12.99 17.96 19.07
CA LEU A 156 12.61 17.40 20.37
C LEU A 156 11.44 16.41 20.27
N ASP A 157 10.41 16.73 19.48
CA ASP A 157 9.21 15.87 19.40
C ASP A 157 9.40 14.71 18.40
N VAL A 158 10.11 14.95 17.30
CA VAL A 158 10.25 13.97 16.20
C VAL A 158 11.64 13.30 16.17
N GLY A 159 12.70 13.96 16.65
CA GLY A 159 14.05 13.40 16.71
C GLY A 159 14.97 13.78 15.54
N VAL A 160 14.62 14.80 14.74
CA VAL A 160 15.49 15.31 13.66
C VAL A 160 16.82 15.78 14.24
N GLN A 161 17.92 15.49 13.56
CA GLN A 161 19.24 15.88 14.02
C GLN A 161 19.57 17.34 13.73
N SER A 162 20.61 17.85 14.39
CA SER A 162 21.11 19.20 14.20
C SER A 162 22.63 19.28 14.10
N ILE A 163 23.12 20.36 13.48
CA ILE A 163 24.52 20.78 13.47
C ILE A 163 24.58 22.13 14.16
N LEU A 164 25.48 22.29 15.14
CA LEU A 164 25.72 23.57 15.79
C LEU A 164 26.91 24.28 15.14
N LEU A 165 26.67 25.45 14.56
CA LEU A 165 27.69 26.37 14.05
C LEU A 165 27.85 27.54 15.02
N VAL A 166 29.04 27.70 15.59
CA VAL A 166 29.41 28.81 16.47
C VAL A 166 30.43 29.68 15.74
N GLU A 167 29.98 30.82 15.26
CA GLU A 167 30.80 31.76 14.50
C GLU A 167 30.24 33.18 14.68
N ASP A 168 31.08 34.08 15.17
CA ASP A 168 30.71 35.48 15.42
C ASP A 168 31.12 36.41 14.26
N SER A 169 32.04 35.97 13.39
CA SER A 169 32.45 36.75 12.23
C SER A 169 31.43 36.68 11.11
N VAL A 170 30.83 37.84 10.83
CA VAL A 170 29.87 38.05 9.72
C VAL A 170 30.37 37.49 8.40
N ARG A 171 31.65 37.64 8.09
CA ARG A 171 32.25 37.14 6.86
C ARG A 171 32.24 35.61 6.78
N TYR A 172 32.62 34.94 7.86
CA TYR A 172 32.80 33.49 7.86
C TYR A 172 31.47 32.75 7.88
N TYR A 173 30.52 33.10 8.74
CA TYR A 173 29.22 32.41 8.70
C TYR A 173 28.45 32.69 7.40
N SER A 174 28.59 33.89 6.80
CA SER A 174 28.02 34.19 5.47
C SER A 174 28.64 33.34 4.35
N THR A 175 29.81 32.75 4.59
CA THR A 175 30.51 31.87 3.64
C THR A 175 30.26 30.40 3.95
N TYR A 176 30.20 30.03 5.23
CA TYR A 176 30.00 28.65 5.68
C TYR A 176 28.56 28.18 5.52
N LEU A 177 27.56 29.00 5.86
CA LEU A 177 26.16 28.57 5.81
C LEU A 177 25.75 28.06 4.42
N PRO A 178 26.04 28.76 3.30
CA PRO A 178 25.79 28.23 1.96
C PRO A 178 26.46 26.87 1.71
N ALA A 179 27.72 26.72 2.10
CA ALA A 179 28.47 25.49 1.90
C ALA A 179 27.88 24.32 2.72
N ILE A 180 27.56 24.55 4.00
CA ILE A 180 26.97 23.53 4.88
C ILE A 180 25.57 23.17 4.39
N TYR A 181 24.73 24.14 4.04
CA TYR A 181 23.40 23.87 3.50
C TYR A 181 23.46 23.06 2.22
N LYS A 182 24.38 23.37 1.31
CA LYS A 182 24.57 22.59 0.09
C LYS A 182 24.88 21.12 0.39
N ILE A 183 25.76 20.86 1.35
CA ILE A 183 26.08 19.49 1.79
C ILE A 183 24.87 18.80 2.41
N VAL A 184 24.14 19.47 3.31
CA VAL A 184 22.95 18.90 3.98
C VAL A 184 21.82 18.64 2.98
N LEU A 185 21.63 19.51 1.99
CA LEU A 185 20.63 19.36 0.93
C LEU A 185 21.01 18.25 -0.06
N GLN A 186 22.30 18.11 -0.39
CA GLN A 186 22.82 16.98 -1.16
C GLN A 186 22.66 15.67 -0.38
N GLN A 187 22.91 15.64 0.93
CA GLN A 187 22.60 14.49 1.77
C GLN A 187 21.11 14.13 1.72
N GLY A 188 20.24 15.14 1.49
CA GLY A 188 18.83 14.98 1.15
C GLY A 188 18.53 13.95 0.04
N SER A 189 19.43 13.75 -0.92
CA SER A 189 19.27 12.71 -1.95
C SER A 189 19.60 11.30 -1.46
N GLU A 190 20.45 11.15 -0.44
CA GLU A 190 20.78 9.83 0.14
C GLU A 190 19.56 9.19 0.82
N PHE A 191 18.64 10.00 1.36
CA PHE A 191 17.34 9.53 1.88
C PHE A 191 16.51 8.80 0.82
N LEU A 192 16.71 9.11 -0.48
CA LEU A 192 15.96 8.50 -1.58
C LEU A 192 16.29 7.02 -1.75
N LYS A 193 17.53 6.61 -1.42
CA LYS A 193 17.99 5.22 -1.59
C LYS A 193 17.17 4.23 -0.75
N GLU A 194 16.64 4.68 0.39
CA GLU A 194 15.88 3.85 1.35
C GLU A 194 14.35 3.89 1.14
N THR A 195 13.87 4.66 0.17
CA THR A 195 12.43 4.88 -0.02
C THR A 195 11.84 3.97 -1.09
N LEU A 196 10.66 3.44 -0.80
CA LEU A 196 9.97 2.53 -1.72
C LEU A 196 9.04 3.27 -2.68
N ASN A 197 8.64 4.52 -2.38
CA ASN A 197 7.78 5.32 -3.25
C ASN A 197 8.06 6.83 -3.20
N GLU A 198 7.55 7.57 -4.20
CA GLU A 198 7.78 9.02 -4.35
C GLU A 198 7.18 9.86 -3.22
N GLN A 199 6.06 9.45 -2.62
CA GLN A 199 5.47 10.19 -1.51
C GLN A 199 6.35 10.12 -0.27
N GLN A 200 6.91 8.94 0.05
CA GLN A 200 7.89 8.79 1.13
C GLN A 200 9.16 9.59 0.85
N GLN A 201 9.62 9.63 -0.40
CA GLN A 201 10.74 10.49 -0.82
C GLN A 201 10.52 11.96 -0.43
N LYS A 202 9.35 12.52 -0.80
CA LYS A 202 9.02 13.92 -0.50
C LYS A 202 8.96 14.19 1.00
N LEU A 203 8.42 13.26 1.78
CA LEU A 203 8.27 13.43 3.22
C LEU A 203 9.61 13.27 3.96
N ARG A 204 10.45 12.31 3.57
CA ARG A 204 11.75 12.07 4.22
C ARG A 204 12.77 13.16 3.96
N LYS A 205 12.73 13.86 2.81
CA LYS A 205 13.57 15.05 2.58
C LYS A 205 13.37 16.15 3.65
N ARG A 206 12.22 16.17 4.34
CA ARG A 206 11.95 17.12 5.45
C ARG A 206 12.70 16.77 6.74
N ALA A 207 13.17 15.52 6.85
CA ALA A 207 13.95 15.00 7.97
C ALA A 207 15.45 15.33 7.90
N ARG A 208 15.86 16.18 6.94
CA ARG A 208 17.26 16.65 6.86
C ARG A 208 17.70 17.26 8.20
N PRO A 209 18.98 17.12 8.57
CA PRO A 209 19.53 17.82 9.74
C PRO A 209 19.29 19.33 9.68
N LYS A 210 18.97 19.92 10.83
CA LYS A 210 18.80 21.38 10.99
C LYS A 210 20.15 22.04 11.28
N ILE A 211 20.34 23.26 10.83
CA ILE A 211 21.53 24.05 11.23
C ILE A 211 21.11 25.04 12.30
N LEU A 212 21.78 24.97 13.44
CA LEU A 212 21.64 25.90 14.55
C LEU A 212 22.87 26.80 14.56
N MET A 213 22.66 28.12 14.56
CA MET A 213 23.75 29.10 14.56
C MET A 213 23.78 29.86 15.88
N ALA A 214 24.96 29.93 16.50
CA ALA A 214 25.27 30.77 17.63
C ALA A 214 26.36 31.78 17.27
N THR A 215 26.27 32.97 17.86
CA THR A 215 27.25 34.06 17.64
C THR A 215 28.06 34.38 18.89
N ASN A 216 27.81 33.69 19.99
CA ASN A 216 28.41 33.95 21.30
C ASN A 216 28.33 32.70 22.18
N TYR A 217 29.10 32.68 23.26
CA TYR A 217 29.21 31.52 24.15
C TYR A 217 27.90 31.16 24.85
N SER A 218 27.19 32.14 25.40
CA SER A 218 25.93 31.88 26.11
C SER A 218 24.87 31.27 25.19
N GLU A 219 24.76 31.74 23.95
CA GLU A 219 23.86 31.18 22.94
C GLU A 219 24.28 29.76 22.51
N ALA A 220 25.60 29.53 22.34
CA ALA A 220 26.12 28.21 21.99
C ALA A 220 25.83 27.17 23.08
N VAL A 221 26.05 27.51 24.36
CA VAL A 221 25.75 26.63 25.50
C VAL A 221 24.25 26.40 25.62
N TYR A 222 23.42 27.43 25.42
CA TYR A 222 21.96 27.29 25.44
C TYR A 222 21.46 26.32 24.36
N LEU A 223 21.93 26.48 23.12
CA LEU A 223 21.55 25.60 22.02
C LEU A 223 22.07 24.17 22.24
N TYR A 224 23.30 24.03 22.76
CA TYR A 224 23.86 22.73 23.09
C TYR A 224 23.02 22.02 24.16
N GLU A 225 22.80 22.63 25.33
CA GLU A 225 22.05 22.00 26.43
C GLU A 225 20.61 21.63 26.03
N ARG A 226 19.98 22.45 25.20
CA ARG A 226 18.61 22.19 24.72
C ARG A 226 18.55 21.03 23.72
N TYR A 227 19.56 20.85 22.87
CA TYR A 227 19.50 19.92 21.73
C TYR A 227 20.59 18.83 21.72
N LYS A 228 21.35 18.66 22.80
CA LYS A 228 22.52 17.74 22.88
C LYS A 228 22.22 16.28 22.53
N GLU A 229 21.00 15.80 22.76
CA GLU A 229 20.61 14.42 22.44
C GLU A 229 20.51 14.12 20.94
N ASN A 230 20.33 15.17 20.11
CA ASN A 230 20.06 15.10 18.68
C ASN A 230 21.08 15.94 17.88
N LEU A 231 22.34 15.97 18.32
CA LEU A 231 23.42 16.72 17.69
C LEU A 231 24.35 15.78 16.92
N LEU A 232 24.61 16.08 15.65
CA LEU A 232 25.55 15.32 14.81
C LEU A 232 27.00 15.77 15.02
N GLY A 233 27.20 17.06 15.25
CA GLY A 233 28.51 17.64 15.46
C GLY A 233 28.47 19.15 15.62
N VAL A 234 29.62 19.70 16.02
CA VAL A 234 29.82 21.12 16.32
C VAL A 234 30.95 21.69 15.50
N ILE A 235 30.74 22.87 14.94
CA ILE A 235 31.75 23.67 14.24
C ILE A 235 31.86 24.96 15.02
N SER A 236 33.04 25.28 15.56
CA SER A 236 33.23 26.44 16.43
C SER A 236 34.51 27.18 16.09
N ASP A 237 34.45 28.52 16.10
CA ASP A 237 35.66 29.33 16.22
C ASP A 237 36.34 29.07 17.58
N VAL A 238 37.64 29.37 17.69
CA VAL A 238 38.40 29.24 18.94
C VAL A 238 38.14 30.40 19.89
N ALA A 239 37.98 31.60 19.32
CA ALA A 239 37.79 32.83 20.07
C ALA A 239 36.47 33.48 19.64
N PHE A 240 35.67 33.90 20.61
CA PHE A 240 34.42 34.64 20.41
C PHE A 240 33.95 35.28 21.74
N VAL A 241 32.97 36.18 21.67
CA VAL A 241 32.43 36.90 22.83
C VAL A 241 31.54 36.02 23.74
N ILE A 242 31.45 36.38 25.02
CA ILE A 242 30.64 35.62 25.99
C ILE A 242 29.15 35.88 25.80
N ASN A 243 28.72 37.14 25.84
CA ASN A 243 27.32 37.52 25.71
C ASN A 243 27.05 38.26 24.39
N LYS A 244 25.78 38.22 23.97
CA LYS A 244 25.31 39.01 22.83
C LYS A 244 25.47 40.50 23.11
N ASN A 245 26.09 41.21 22.16
CA ASN A 245 26.43 42.65 22.19
C ASN A 245 27.66 43.06 23.01
N ASP A 246 28.40 42.11 23.58
CA ASP A 246 29.71 42.42 24.14
C ASP A 246 30.61 43.00 23.03
N PRO A 247 31.46 44.00 23.33
CA PRO A 247 32.36 44.59 22.34
C PRO A 247 33.38 43.55 21.85
N ALA A 248 33.83 43.68 20.60
CA ALA A 248 34.84 42.78 20.02
C ALA A 248 36.14 42.74 20.85
N SER A 249 36.45 43.80 21.59
CA SER A 249 37.61 43.85 22.50
C SER A 249 37.50 42.95 23.74
N SER A 250 36.31 42.43 24.07
CA SER A 250 36.07 41.50 25.17
C SER A 250 35.97 40.03 24.72
N GLU A 251 36.43 39.74 23.51
CA GLU A 251 36.55 38.39 22.99
C GLU A 251 37.44 37.52 23.90
N LYS A 252 36.94 36.35 24.27
CA LYS A 252 37.72 35.38 25.05
C LYS A 252 38.42 34.43 24.10
N MET A 253 39.76 34.48 24.11
CA MET A 253 40.64 33.76 23.18
C MET A 253 40.52 32.23 23.22
N ASP A 254 39.95 31.66 24.28
CA ASP A 254 39.79 30.23 24.51
C ASP A 254 38.32 29.80 24.71
N ALA A 255 37.34 30.65 24.36
CA ALA A 255 35.92 30.36 24.52
C ALA A 255 35.47 29.08 23.80
N GLY A 256 35.94 28.86 22.56
CA GLY A 256 35.65 27.66 21.79
C GLY A 256 36.29 26.39 22.35
N ILE A 257 37.46 26.54 23.01
CA ILE A 257 38.12 25.44 23.70
C ILE A 257 37.31 25.03 24.94
N ASP A 258 36.79 25.99 25.69
CA ASP A 258 35.96 25.71 26.85
C ASP A 258 34.63 25.06 26.45
N LEU A 259 34.02 25.51 25.35
CA LEU A 259 32.84 24.84 24.77
C LEU A 259 33.19 23.41 24.37
N CYS A 260 34.32 23.18 23.69
CA CYS A 260 34.78 21.85 23.31
C CYS A 260 34.95 20.93 24.53
N LYS A 261 35.53 21.43 25.63
CA LYS A 261 35.71 20.64 26.85
C LYS A 261 34.38 20.26 27.50
N LEU A 262 33.43 21.20 27.55
CA LEU A 262 32.07 20.95 28.06
C LEU A 262 31.37 19.85 27.25
N ILE A 263 31.42 19.94 25.93
CA ILE A 263 30.76 18.95 25.06
C ILE A 263 31.45 17.59 25.15
N LYS A 264 32.79 17.55 25.24
CA LYS A 264 33.56 16.31 25.35
C LYS A 264 33.47 15.64 26.72
N SER A 265 33.14 16.38 27.79
CA SER A 265 32.85 15.76 29.10
C SER A 265 31.53 15.01 29.09
N ASP A 266 30.55 15.49 28.30
CA ASP A 266 29.24 14.88 28.15
C ASP A 266 29.27 13.73 27.11
N ASP A 267 29.84 13.96 25.92
CA ASP A 267 30.06 12.94 24.87
C ASP A 267 31.52 13.00 24.35
N PRO A 268 32.40 12.10 24.83
CA PRO A 268 33.80 12.01 24.37
C PRO A 268 33.94 11.80 22.86
N HIS A 269 32.93 11.20 22.21
CA HIS A 269 32.92 10.85 20.80
C HIS A 269 32.16 11.85 19.91
N MET A 270 31.73 13.00 20.45
CA MET A 270 31.09 14.05 19.66
C MET A 270 32.07 14.63 18.62
N PRO A 271 31.72 14.64 17.31
CA PRO A 271 32.47 15.36 16.29
C PRO A 271 32.52 16.85 16.61
N PHE A 272 33.73 17.40 16.64
CA PHE A 272 33.95 18.81 16.93
C PHE A 272 35.05 19.34 16.02
N LEU A 273 34.76 20.44 15.32
CA LEU A 273 35.67 21.12 14.42
C LEU A 273 36.00 22.50 14.97
N LEU A 274 37.25 22.69 15.40
CA LEU A 274 37.76 24.01 15.75
C LEU A 274 38.25 24.74 14.52
N GLN A 275 38.05 26.04 14.50
CA GLN A 275 38.56 26.91 13.46
C GLN A 275 39.32 28.07 14.08
N SER A 276 40.41 28.50 13.47
CA SER A 276 41.15 29.68 13.94
C SER A 276 41.97 30.31 12.82
N SER A 277 42.28 31.59 12.96
CA SER A 277 43.33 32.24 12.19
C SER A 277 44.75 31.91 12.69
N GLN A 278 44.89 31.35 13.89
CA GLN A 278 46.19 31.03 14.50
C GLN A 278 46.52 29.55 14.29
N GLU A 279 47.52 29.27 13.46
CA GLU A 279 47.95 27.89 13.17
C GLU A 279 48.48 27.15 14.41
N SER A 280 48.98 27.89 15.41
CA SER A 280 49.40 27.34 16.72
C SER A 280 48.27 26.62 17.46
N MET A 281 47.00 26.91 17.15
CA MET A 281 45.85 26.24 17.76
C MET A 281 45.64 24.80 17.25
N ARG A 282 46.31 24.41 16.14
CA ARG A 282 46.27 23.03 15.64
C ARG A 282 46.79 22.02 16.67
N ASP A 283 47.87 22.36 17.37
CA ASP A 283 48.43 21.48 18.41
C ASP A 283 47.48 21.32 19.60
N VAL A 284 46.71 22.37 19.91
CA VAL A 284 45.68 22.34 20.97
C VAL A 284 44.52 21.45 20.54
N ALA A 285 44.01 21.61 19.32
CA ALA A 285 42.96 20.77 18.76
C ALA A 285 43.39 19.29 18.71
N LYS A 286 44.65 19.00 18.34
CA LYS A 286 45.19 17.64 18.33
C LYS A 286 45.25 17.02 19.73
N LYS A 287 45.60 17.80 20.76
CA LYS A 287 45.57 17.34 22.17
C LYS A 287 44.17 17.04 22.67
N LEU A 288 43.17 17.76 22.16
CA LEU A 288 41.75 17.53 22.47
C LEU A 288 41.12 16.41 21.63
N GLY A 289 41.83 15.90 20.61
CA GLY A 289 41.32 14.88 19.69
C GLY A 289 40.18 15.38 18.81
N VAL A 290 40.24 16.65 18.38
CA VAL A 290 39.21 17.31 17.56
C VAL A 290 39.77 17.82 16.23
N GLY A 291 38.90 18.06 15.25
CA GLY A 291 39.29 18.59 13.95
C GLY A 291 39.76 20.05 14.04
N PHE A 292 40.61 20.48 13.11
CA PHE A 292 41.08 21.86 13.03
C PHE A 292 41.15 22.39 11.59
N LEU A 293 40.58 23.57 11.34
CA LEU A 293 40.71 24.31 10.08
C LEU A 293 41.34 25.69 10.29
N GLU A 294 42.23 26.06 9.37
CA GLU A 294 42.82 27.39 9.33
C GLU A 294 41.94 28.33 8.49
N LYS A 295 41.46 29.42 9.10
CA LYS A 295 40.52 30.38 8.48
C LYS A 295 41.07 31.07 7.22
N TYR A 296 42.39 31.19 7.07
CA TYR A 296 43.03 31.80 5.89
C TYR A 296 43.46 30.79 4.82
N SER A 297 43.13 29.51 4.99
CA SER A 297 43.42 28.47 4.01
C SER A 297 42.71 28.75 2.68
N LYS A 298 43.46 28.60 1.57
CA LYS A 298 42.89 28.68 0.21
C LYS A 298 41.89 27.56 -0.08
N THR A 299 41.94 26.47 0.68
CA THR A 299 41.09 25.28 0.54
C THR A 299 40.08 25.13 1.67
N LEU A 300 39.85 26.18 2.48
CA LEU A 300 38.99 26.15 3.67
C LEU A 300 37.62 25.49 3.42
N LEU A 301 36.90 25.89 2.38
CA LEU A 301 35.57 25.35 2.08
C LEU A 301 35.61 23.87 1.65
N ILE A 302 36.66 23.45 0.95
CA ILE A 302 36.84 22.05 0.55
C ILE A 302 37.11 21.21 1.81
N GLN A 303 38.03 21.65 2.66
CA GLN A 303 38.37 20.96 3.90
C GLN A 303 37.19 20.88 4.88
N LEU A 304 36.37 21.94 4.95
CA LEU A 304 35.12 21.94 5.71
C LEU A 304 34.15 20.90 5.17
N SER A 305 33.99 20.83 3.84
CA SER A 305 33.11 19.86 3.20
C SER A 305 33.57 18.43 3.42
N GLU A 306 34.87 18.16 3.31
CA GLU A 306 35.47 16.84 3.57
C GLU A 306 35.26 16.42 5.03
N TYR A 307 35.53 17.32 5.98
CA TYR A 307 35.33 17.03 7.40
C TYR A 307 33.88 16.71 7.75
N ILE A 308 32.92 17.53 7.29
CA ILE A 308 31.50 17.29 7.54
C ILE A 308 31.07 15.95 6.91
N SER A 309 31.56 15.66 5.70
CA SER A 309 31.23 14.41 5.01
C SER A 309 31.69 13.19 5.82
N GLU A 310 32.94 13.17 6.28
CA GLU A 310 33.50 12.02 6.99
C GLU A 310 33.04 11.91 8.46
N GLU A 311 33.06 13.00 9.21
CA GLU A 311 32.87 12.96 10.67
C GLU A 311 31.41 13.10 11.09
N PHE A 312 30.56 13.78 10.31
CA PHE A 312 29.12 13.86 10.62
C PHE A 312 28.34 12.70 9.98
N ALA A 313 29.06 11.73 9.41
CA ALA A 313 28.53 10.52 8.78
C ALA A 313 27.53 10.83 7.65
N PHE A 314 27.91 11.74 6.75
CA PHE A 314 27.18 12.02 5.52
C PHE A 314 27.76 11.19 4.36
N GLY A 315 26.94 10.92 3.34
CA GLY A 315 27.28 10.04 2.24
C GLY A 315 27.23 8.55 2.58
N ASP A 316 28.05 7.78 1.88
CA ASP A 316 28.18 6.33 2.06
C ASP A 316 28.93 6.02 3.37
N PHE A 317 28.55 4.95 4.07
CA PHE A 317 29.31 4.51 5.25
C PHE A 317 30.57 3.79 4.81
N VAL A 318 31.74 4.25 5.26
CA VAL A 318 33.04 3.68 4.87
C VAL A 318 33.65 2.94 6.06
N PHE A 319 33.89 1.65 5.89
CA PHE A 319 34.69 0.86 6.81
C PHE A 319 36.16 0.95 6.40
N LYS A 320 37.01 1.44 7.31
CA LYS A 320 38.46 1.54 7.12
C LYS A 320 39.15 0.58 8.07
N ASP A 321 40.22 -0.05 7.62
CA ASP A 321 41.13 -0.83 8.44
C ASP A 321 41.84 0.10 9.45
N LEU A 322 41.95 -0.35 10.70
CA LEU A 322 42.47 0.47 11.80
C LEU A 322 44.00 0.61 11.77
N ASP A 323 44.71 -0.31 11.13
CA ASP A 323 46.17 -0.35 11.11
C ASP A 323 46.75 0.43 9.92
N ASN A 324 46.18 0.26 8.72
CA ASN A 324 46.69 0.87 7.49
C ASN A 324 45.79 1.98 6.91
N GLY A 325 44.54 2.09 7.35
CA GLY A 325 43.57 3.08 6.86
C GLY A 325 42.95 2.76 5.48
N ASP A 326 43.22 1.59 4.92
CA ASP A 326 42.66 1.15 3.64
C ASP A 326 41.15 0.89 3.76
N ILE A 327 40.42 1.12 2.66
CA ILE A 327 38.97 0.94 2.63
C ILE A 327 38.66 -0.55 2.50
N ILE A 328 38.04 -1.11 3.54
CA ILE A 328 37.56 -2.50 3.57
C ILE A 328 36.26 -2.62 2.76
N GLY A 329 35.35 -1.65 2.92
CA GLY A 329 34.05 -1.69 2.27
C GLY A 329 33.31 -0.35 2.37
N ARG A 330 32.35 -0.15 1.46
CA ARG A 330 31.53 1.06 1.39
C ARG A 330 30.06 0.69 1.27
N ALA A 331 29.26 1.07 2.26
CA ALA A 331 27.82 0.86 2.27
C ALA A 331 27.06 2.09 1.75
N LYS A 332 26.32 1.93 0.65
CA LYS A 332 25.53 3.03 0.06
C LYS A 332 24.10 3.09 0.60
N ASP A 333 23.59 1.96 1.07
CA ASP A 333 22.24 1.78 1.59
C ASP A 333 22.22 0.73 2.72
N LEU A 334 21.04 0.49 3.30
CA LEU A 334 20.86 -0.51 4.36
C LEU A 334 21.14 -1.93 3.90
N ARG A 335 21.03 -2.25 2.60
CA ARG A 335 21.35 -3.58 2.07
C ARG A 335 22.86 -3.78 2.08
N ASP A 336 23.61 -2.86 1.49
CA ASP A 336 25.07 -2.92 1.50
C ASP A 336 25.61 -2.94 2.94
N LEU A 337 24.99 -2.15 3.84
CA LEU A 337 25.38 -2.13 5.25
C LEU A 337 25.13 -3.48 5.93
N GLN A 338 23.98 -4.10 5.66
CA GLN A 338 23.64 -5.42 6.19
C GLN A 338 24.65 -6.49 5.73
N ASP A 339 25.01 -6.47 4.45
CA ASP A 339 25.93 -7.44 3.87
C ASP A 339 27.36 -7.21 4.42
N LEU A 340 27.83 -5.95 4.48
CA LEU A 340 29.16 -5.61 5.00
C LEU A 340 29.31 -5.89 6.49
N ILE A 341 28.28 -5.68 7.32
CA ILE A 341 28.34 -5.97 8.76
C ILE A 341 28.60 -7.47 9.02
N MET A 342 28.24 -8.36 8.09
CA MET A 342 28.55 -9.79 8.22
C MET A 342 30.02 -10.11 7.89
N GLU A 343 30.69 -9.29 7.07
CA GLU A 343 32.02 -9.60 6.52
C GLU A 343 33.16 -8.82 7.19
N ILE A 344 32.90 -7.64 7.76
CA ILE A 344 33.95 -6.77 8.32
C ILE A 344 34.65 -7.38 9.56
N PRO A 345 35.93 -7.06 9.83
CA PRO A 345 36.62 -7.47 11.05
C PRO A 345 35.95 -7.00 12.36
N GLU A 346 36.14 -7.75 13.44
CA GLU A 346 35.51 -7.49 14.76
C GLU A 346 35.96 -6.18 15.41
N ASP A 347 37.25 -5.89 15.34
CA ASP A 347 37.88 -4.68 15.86
C ASP A 347 37.34 -3.42 15.16
N VAL A 348 37.13 -3.49 13.84
CA VAL A 348 36.52 -2.42 13.04
C VAL A 348 35.06 -2.20 13.45
N LEU A 349 34.28 -3.28 13.63
CA LEU A 349 32.90 -3.17 14.08
C LEU A 349 32.80 -2.54 15.47
N ILE A 350 33.67 -2.94 16.41
CA ILE A 350 33.75 -2.34 17.76
C ILE A 350 34.13 -0.86 17.67
N TYR A 351 35.10 -0.51 16.82
CA TYR A 351 35.53 0.88 16.64
C TYR A 351 34.37 1.79 16.21
N HIS A 352 33.53 1.34 15.28
CA HIS A 352 32.36 2.09 14.80
C HIS A 352 31.17 2.04 15.76
N GLY A 353 30.95 0.91 16.45
CA GLY A 353 29.89 0.71 17.44
C GLY A 353 30.09 1.55 18.71
N SER A 354 31.28 1.51 19.30
CA SER A 354 31.63 2.27 20.51
C SER A 354 31.50 3.80 20.34
N ARG A 355 31.67 4.30 19.12
CA ARG A 355 31.57 5.73 18.78
C ARG A 355 30.19 6.16 18.29
N ASN A 356 29.19 5.28 18.34
CA ASN A 356 27.86 5.53 17.80
C ASN A 356 27.87 5.96 16.32
N ARG A 357 28.88 5.58 15.52
CA ARG A 357 28.98 6.04 14.11
C ARG A 357 27.87 5.43 13.26
N LEU A 358 27.49 4.18 13.53
CA LEU A 358 26.37 3.51 12.86
C LEU A 358 25.03 4.21 13.13
N SER A 359 24.72 4.50 14.40
CA SER A 359 23.49 5.21 14.74
C SER A 359 23.48 6.65 14.21
N LYS A 360 24.61 7.37 14.25
CA LYS A 360 24.77 8.71 13.64
C LYS A 360 24.54 8.69 12.12
N TRP A 361 25.07 7.69 11.41
CA TRP A 361 24.81 7.52 9.97
C TRP A 361 23.33 7.22 9.66
N MET A 362 22.68 6.40 10.48
CA MET A 362 21.24 6.14 10.36
C MET A 362 20.41 7.41 10.63
N TYR A 363 20.79 8.18 11.66
CA TYR A 363 20.18 9.46 11.98
C TYR A 363 20.35 10.51 10.88
N SER A 364 21.54 10.60 10.27
CA SER A 364 21.81 11.53 9.16
C SER A 364 20.98 11.22 7.91
N ARG A 365 20.51 9.97 7.78
CA ARG A 365 19.59 9.47 6.73
C ARG A 365 18.13 9.41 7.17
N GLY A 366 17.78 9.97 8.33
CA GLY A 366 16.40 10.02 8.84
C GLY A 366 15.81 8.66 9.19
N LEU A 367 16.66 7.66 9.44
CA LEU A 367 16.26 6.31 9.87
C LEU A 367 16.07 6.27 11.39
N PHE A 368 15.32 7.22 11.93
CA PHE A 368 15.26 7.52 13.36
C PHE A 368 14.93 6.30 14.24
N SER A 369 13.90 5.52 13.90
CA SER A 369 13.49 4.36 14.70
C SER A 369 14.57 3.28 14.76
N LEU A 370 15.28 3.06 13.65
CA LEU A 370 16.39 2.11 13.59
C LEU A 370 17.60 2.68 14.35
N ALA A 371 17.91 3.96 14.13
CA ALA A 371 19.02 4.65 14.79
C ALA A 371 18.86 4.67 16.32
N SER A 372 17.66 4.89 16.84
CA SER A 372 17.37 4.84 18.28
C SER A 372 17.52 3.43 18.85
N LYS A 373 17.03 2.40 18.13
CA LYS A 373 17.18 0.99 18.53
C LYS A 373 18.67 0.57 18.57
N VAL A 374 19.50 1.10 17.67
CA VAL A 374 20.95 0.85 17.65
C VAL A 374 21.69 1.70 18.70
N LYS A 375 21.31 2.97 18.91
CA LYS A 375 21.93 3.86 19.93
C LYS A 375 21.69 3.36 21.36
N SER A 376 20.53 2.76 21.65
CA SER A 376 20.20 2.26 22.99
C SER A 376 21.01 1.05 23.44
N THR A 377 21.80 0.45 22.55
CA THR A 377 22.46 -0.82 22.82
C THR A 377 23.95 -0.62 23.02
N HIS A 378 24.44 -0.88 24.24
CA HIS A 378 25.86 -0.87 24.54
C HIS A 378 26.47 -2.26 24.33
N GLN A 379 27.76 -2.30 23.97
CA GLN A 379 28.51 -3.54 23.82
C GLN A 379 28.46 -4.42 25.09
N SER A 380 28.37 -3.80 26.27
CA SER A 380 28.22 -4.50 27.55
C SER A 380 26.91 -5.28 27.71
N HIS A 381 25.96 -5.15 26.77
CA HIS A 381 24.71 -5.90 26.77
C HIS A 381 24.81 -7.23 26.00
N PHE A 382 25.96 -7.55 25.40
CA PHE A 382 26.16 -8.75 24.60
C PHE A 382 27.33 -9.58 25.14
N ASP A 383 27.17 -10.90 25.11
CA ASP A 383 28.19 -11.84 25.59
C ASP A 383 29.26 -12.10 24.52
N SER A 384 28.94 -11.84 23.24
CA SER A 384 29.87 -11.96 22.11
C SER A 384 29.67 -10.86 21.04
N ILE A 385 30.68 -10.69 20.18
CA ILE A 385 30.64 -9.73 19.06
C ILE A 385 29.72 -10.25 17.94
N ASP A 386 29.58 -11.57 17.79
CA ASP A 386 28.65 -12.18 16.85
C ASP A 386 27.19 -11.87 17.22
N GLU A 387 26.84 -11.87 18.49
CA GLU A 387 25.52 -11.43 18.96
C GLU A 387 25.23 -9.97 18.60
N LEU A 388 26.24 -9.09 18.68
CA LEU A 388 26.10 -7.69 18.25
C LEU A 388 25.85 -7.60 16.74
N ARG A 389 26.55 -8.41 15.91
CA ARG A 389 26.32 -8.47 14.46
C ARG A 389 24.91 -8.92 14.15
N GLU A 390 24.49 -10.04 14.74
CA GLU A 390 23.15 -10.60 14.55
C GLU A 390 22.07 -9.60 14.99
N PHE A 391 22.27 -8.90 16.11
CA PHE A 391 21.36 -7.86 16.57
C PHE A 391 21.22 -6.72 15.55
N ILE A 392 22.33 -6.16 15.05
CA ILE A 392 22.29 -5.04 14.10
C ILE A 392 21.65 -5.50 12.78
N VAL A 393 22.03 -6.66 12.28
CA VAL A 393 21.47 -7.25 11.05
C VAL A 393 19.98 -7.53 11.22
N GLN A 394 19.55 -8.08 12.35
CA GLN A 394 18.14 -8.33 12.62
C GLN A 394 17.36 -7.01 12.76
N ALA A 395 17.92 -6.00 13.42
CA ALA A 395 17.30 -4.68 13.51
C ALA A 395 17.11 -4.03 12.11
N ILE A 396 18.11 -4.16 11.22
CA ILE A 396 18.00 -3.70 9.83
C ILE A 396 16.91 -4.49 9.07
N LYS A 397 16.89 -5.83 9.22
CA LYS A 397 15.87 -6.69 8.61
C LYS A 397 14.46 -6.32 9.07
N ASP A 398 14.23 -6.23 10.38
CA ASP A 398 12.95 -5.82 10.98
C ASP A 398 12.50 -4.47 10.42
N TYR A 399 13.42 -3.51 10.36
CA TYR A 399 13.12 -2.19 9.83
C TYR A 399 12.74 -2.22 8.35
N ARG A 400 13.46 -2.99 7.51
CA ARG A 400 13.15 -3.16 6.09
C ARG A 400 11.81 -3.88 5.87
N ILE A 401 11.46 -4.86 6.70
CA ILE A 401 10.15 -5.52 6.69
C ILE A 401 9.05 -4.50 6.97
N VAL A 402 9.19 -3.71 8.04
CA VAL A 402 8.22 -2.66 8.39
C VAL A 402 8.10 -1.60 7.29
N LEU A 403 9.19 -1.26 6.61
CA LEU A 403 9.15 -0.33 5.47
C LEU A 403 8.42 -0.91 4.26
N GLY A 404 8.60 -2.20 3.99
CA GLY A 404 7.93 -2.89 2.89
C GLY A 404 6.43 -3.09 3.11
N HIS A 405 5.99 -3.13 4.37
CA HIS A 405 4.58 -3.25 4.73
C HIS A 405 3.81 -1.92 4.59
N GLY A 406 2.61 -1.99 4.01
CA GLY A 406 1.72 -0.84 3.85
C GLY A 406 2.06 0.12 2.71
N VAL A 407 3.13 -0.16 1.95
CA VAL A 407 3.59 0.71 0.87
C VAL A 407 3.41 0.05 -0.48
N VAL A 408 2.95 0.82 -1.46
CA VAL A 408 3.02 0.44 -2.88
C VAL A 408 4.39 0.87 -3.39
N ALA A 409 5.33 -0.08 -3.45
CA ALA A 409 6.69 0.19 -3.90
C ALA A 409 6.74 0.33 -5.42
N ARG A 410 7.56 1.24 -5.94
CA ARG A 410 7.97 1.19 -7.36
C ARG A 410 8.96 0.05 -7.51
N PHE A 411 8.72 -0.84 -8.47
CA PHE A 411 9.68 -1.89 -8.78
C PHE A 411 10.91 -1.26 -9.42
N ASP A 412 12.07 -1.55 -8.84
CA ASP A 412 13.36 -1.14 -9.36
C ASP A 412 14.32 -2.34 -9.31
N LYS A 413 15.03 -2.59 -10.41
CA LYS A 413 15.86 -3.78 -10.58
C LYS A 413 17.01 -3.85 -9.56
N SER A 414 17.49 -2.69 -9.10
CA SER A 414 18.64 -2.61 -8.18
C SER A 414 18.22 -2.75 -6.72
N SER A 415 17.02 -2.27 -6.35
CA SER A 415 16.54 -2.26 -4.96
C SER A 415 15.50 -3.33 -4.63
N TYR A 416 14.89 -3.99 -5.63
CA TYR A 416 13.89 -5.02 -5.39
C TYR A 416 14.47 -6.17 -4.55
N SER A 417 13.78 -6.51 -3.47
CA SER A 417 14.21 -7.51 -2.50
C SER A 417 13.03 -8.32 -1.96
N ASN A 418 13.33 -9.36 -1.20
CA ASN A 418 12.34 -10.19 -0.49
C ASN A 418 11.55 -9.44 0.59
N TYR A 419 11.96 -8.22 0.96
CA TYR A 419 11.28 -7.39 1.95
C TYR A 419 10.22 -6.46 1.36
N ILE A 420 9.93 -6.52 0.05
CA ILE A 420 8.88 -5.73 -0.58
C ILE A 420 7.67 -6.64 -0.81
N TRP A 421 6.56 -6.34 -0.14
CA TRP A 421 5.32 -7.12 -0.22
C TRP A 421 4.40 -6.70 -1.37
N PHE A 422 4.42 -5.42 -1.76
CA PHE A 422 3.62 -4.93 -2.87
C PHE A 422 4.44 -4.01 -3.76
N ALA A 423 4.66 -4.38 -5.01
CA ALA A 423 5.40 -3.58 -5.98
C ALA A 423 4.60 -3.35 -7.27
N ARG A 424 4.84 -2.21 -7.92
CA ARG A 424 4.30 -1.89 -9.25
C ARG A 424 5.40 -1.82 -10.31
N LEU A 425 5.16 -2.47 -11.44
CA LEU A 425 5.91 -2.38 -12.68
C LEU A 425 5.15 -1.47 -13.64
N GLY A 426 5.74 -0.34 -14.02
CA GLY A 426 5.12 0.62 -14.95
C GLY A 426 4.31 1.72 -14.26
N GLU A 427 3.98 2.75 -15.04
CA GLU A 427 3.35 3.99 -14.57
C GLU A 427 1.83 4.02 -14.81
N GLY A 428 1.29 3.07 -15.56
CA GLY A 428 -0.13 2.95 -15.85
C GLY A 428 -1.00 2.58 -14.64
N SER A 429 -2.30 2.38 -14.87
CA SER A 429 -3.22 1.90 -13.84
C SER A 429 -2.86 0.50 -13.36
N LEU A 430 -3.04 0.23 -12.06
CA LEU A 430 -2.89 -1.10 -11.45
C LEU A 430 -4.09 -2.02 -11.70
N GLY A 431 -5.22 -1.47 -12.16
CA GLY A 431 -6.49 -2.20 -12.22
C GLY A 431 -7.16 -2.39 -10.85
N GLY A 432 -8.35 -2.98 -10.86
CA GLY A 432 -9.24 -3.20 -9.72
C GLY A 432 -8.66 -4.01 -8.59
N LYS A 433 -8.36 -5.29 -8.89
CA LYS A 433 -7.87 -6.26 -7.92
C LYS A 433 -6.63 -5.76 -7.19
N ALA A 434 -5.66 -5.27 -7.96
CA ALA A 434 -4.43 -4.74 -7.42
C ALA A 434 -4.65 -3.51 -6.52
N ARG A 435 -5.57 -2.60 -6.87
CA ARG A 435 -5.94 -1.46 -6.03
C ARG A 435 -6.56 -1.92 -4.72
N GLY A 436 -7.42 -2.94 -4.75
CA GLY A 436 -7.98 -3.56 -3.55
C GLY A 436 -6.89 -4.13 -2.63
N ILE A 437 -5.96 -4.91 -3.19
CA ILE A 437 -4.83 -5.47 -2.43
C ILE A 437 -3.93 -4.36 -1.86
N ALA A 438 -3.62 -3.33 -2.65
CA ALA A 438 -2.86 -2.17 -2.19
C ALA A 438 -3.56 -1.41 -1.05
N PHE A 439 -4.89 -1.27 -1.14
CA PHE A 439 -5.72 -0.67 -0.10
C PHE A 439 -5.64 -1.48 1.20
N VAL A 440 -5.81 -2.80 1.13
CA VAL A 440 -5.69 -3.69 2.30
C VAL A 440 -4.29 -3.61 2.91
N ASN A 441 -3.23 -3.62 2.09
CA ASN A 441 -1.86 -3.47 2.58
C ASN A 441 -1.70 -2.20 3.44
N ASN A 442 -2.23 -1.07 2.96
CA ASN A 442 -2.23 0.18 3.71
C ASN A 442 -3.06 0.09 5.01
N MET A 443 -4.21 -0.59 4.98
CA MET A 443 -5.04 -0.80 6.19
C MET A 443 -4.32 -1.64 7.25
N LEU A 444 -3.60 -2.69 6.85
CA LEU A 444 -2.78 -3.51 7.76
C LEU A 444 -1.77 -2.66 8.53
N GLN A 445 -1.14 -1.69 7.85
CA GLN A 445 -0.22 -0.74 8.48
C GLN A 445 -0.95 0.30 9.36
N LYS A 446 -2.02 0.92 8.85
CA LYS A 446 -2.78 1.96 9.55
C LYS A 446 -3.33 1.47 10.90
N TYR A 447 -3.76 0.21 10.98
CA TYR A 447 -4.34 -0.40 12.17
C TYR A 447 -3.37 -1.31 12.95
N ASN A 448 -2.10 -1.38 12.54
CA ASN A 448 -1.06 -2.21 13.16
C ASN A 448 -1.50 -3.69 13.34
N LEU A 449 -2.05 -4.28 12.27
CA LEU A 449 -2.71 -5.59 12.32
C LEU A 449 -1.75 -6.78 12.19
N LEU A 450 -0.51 -6.55 11.74
CA LEU A 450 0.47 -7.59 11.42
C LEU A 450 0.67 -8.61 12.56
N GLU A 451 0.81 -8.11 13.79
CA GLU A 451 1.10 -8.90 15.00
C GLU A 451 0.05 -8.67 16.09
N LYS A 452 -1.19 -8.32 15.69
CA LYS A 452 -2.27 -8.03 16.66
C LYS A 452 -2.68 -9.27 17.46
N TYR A 453 -2.61 -10.45 16.86
CA TYR A 453 -3.05 -11.71 17.47
C TYR A 453 -1.86 -12.60 17.78
N GLU A 454 -1.81 -13.13 19.00
CA GLU A 454 -0.74 -14.03 19.43
C GLU A 454 -0.73 -15.33 18.60
N GLY A 455 0.45 -15.71 18.10
CA GLY A 455 0.60 -16.94 17.29
C GLY A 455 0.11 -16.83 15.85
N VAL A 456 -0.29 -15.65 15.38
CA VAL A 456 -0.81 -15.43 14.01
C VAL A 456 -0.26 -14.15 13.39
N LYS A 457 0.29 -14.25 12.18
CA LYS A 457 0.67 -13.10 11.34
C LYS A 457 -0.40 -12.82 10.29
N ILE A 458 -0.91 -11.58 10.26
CA ILE A 458 -1.87 -11.11 9.26
C ILE A 458 -1.13 -10.33 8.18
N MET A 459 -1.14 -10.82 6.94
CA MET A 459 -0.44 -10.18 5.83
C MET A 459 -1.20 -10.29 4.50
N ILE A 460 -0.66 -9.66 3.46
CA ILE A 460 -0.99 -9.98 2.07
C ILE A 460 0.11 -10.91 1.52
N PRO A 461 -0.19 -11.80 0.56
CA PRO A 461 0.87 -12.50 -0.17
C PRO A 461 1.71 -11.50 -0.96
N ARG A 462 2.99 -11.81 -1.17
CA ARG A 462 3.87 -10.93 -1.96
C ARG A 462 3.28 -10.77 -3.35
N THR A 463 3.19 -9.52 -3.79
CA THR A 463 2.42 -9.13 -4.98
C THR A 463 3.24 -8.14 -5.82
N VAL A 464 3.40 -8.45 -7.11
CA VAL A 464 3.96 -7.54 -8.11
C VAL A 464 2.94 -7.31 -9.21
N VAL A 465 2.66 -6.06 -9.52
CA VAL A 465 1.62 -5.68 -10.48
C VAL A 465 2.26 -5.12 -11.74
N ILE A 466 2.02 -5.76 -12.87
CA ILE A 466 2.32 -5.24 -14.20
C ILE A 466 1.20 -4.27 -14.59
N ALA A 467 1.51 -2.98 -14.67
CA ALA A 467 0.54 -1.95 -14.96
C ALA A 467 0.08 -1.96 -16.43
N THR A 468 -1.07 -1.32 -16.66
CA THR A 468 -1.76 -1.29 -17.97
C THR A 468 -0.96 -0.71 -19.15
N ASP A 469 0.09 0.07 -18.89
CA ASP A 469 0.98 0.62 -19.92
C ASP A 469 1.75 -0.48 -20.68
N TYR A 470 2.15 -1.55 -19.99
CA TYR A 470 2.77 -2.71 -20.64
C TYR A 470 1.79 -3.50 -21.52
N PHE A 471 0.50 -3.49 -21.17
CA PHE A 471 -0.53 -4.08 -22.02
C PHE A 471 -0.69 -3.28 -23.33
N ASP A 472 -0.75 -1.94 -23.24
CA ASP A 472 -0.81 -1.08 -24.43
C ASP A 472 0.41 -1.29 -25.34
N GLU A 473 1.61 -1.35 -24.74
CA GLU A 473 2.86 -1.62 -25.45
C GLU A 473 2.84 -3.01 -26.12
N PHE A 474 2.38 -4.04 -25.41
CA PHE A 474 2.26 -5.40 -25.93
C PHE A 474 1.32 -5.48 -27.15
N ILE A 475 0.13 -4.87 -27.08
CA ILE A 475 -0.81 -4.83 -28.20
C ILE A 475 -0.19 -4.09 -29.40
N LYS A 476 0.51 -2.98 -29.14
CA LYS A 476 1.12 -2.16 -30.18
C LYS A 476 2.26 -2.87 -30.92
N ILE A 477 3.20 -3.47 -30.20
CA ILE A 477 4.39 -4.12 -30.78
C ILE A 477 3.99 -5.35 -31.62
N ASN A 478 2.95 -6.07 -31.21
CA ASN A 478 2.52 -7.29 -31.89
C ASN A 478 1.42 -7.08 -32.94
N GLY A 479 0.91 -5.85 -33.10
CA GLY A 479 -0.13 -5.56 -34.11
C GLY A 479 -1.48 -6.23 -33.83
N LEU A 480 -1.80 -6.50 -32.56
CA LEU A 480 -2.99 -7.28 -32.16
C LEU A 480 -4.30 -6.47 -32.18
N GLN A 481 -4.32 -5.24 -32.71
CA GLN A 481 -5.51 -4.38 -32.71
C GLN A 481 -6.67 -4.98 -33.54
N TYR A 482 -6.37 -5.82 -34.54
CA TYR A 482 -7.39 -6.44 -35.37
C TYR A 482 -8.32 -7.38 -34.59
N VAL A 483 -7.83 -7.96 -33.47
CA VAL A 483 -8.55 -8.93 -32.64
C VAL A 483 -9.85 -8.33 -32.07
N ILE A 484 -9.89 -7.02 -31.84
CA ILE A 484 -11.05 -6.30 -31.30
C ILE A 484 -12.29 -6.46 -32.19
N ASN A 485 -12.09 -6.47 -33.51
CA ASN A 485 -13.18 -6.49 -34.50
C ASN A 485 -13.36 -7.87 -35.18
N SER A 486 -12.49 -8.84 -34.89
CA SER A 486 -12.57 -10.18 -35.46
C SER A 486 -13.52 -11.09 -34.69
N GLU A 487 -14.27 -11.93 -35.41
CA GLU A 487 -15.06 -13.03 -34.84
C GLU A 487 -14.27 -14.34 -34.88
N ILE A 488 -13.14 -14.37 -34.18
CA ILE A 488 -12.31 -15.58 -34.00
C ILE A 488 -12.65 -16.29 -32.69
N SER A 489 -12.34 -17.59 -32.61
CA SER A 489 -12.62 -18.41 -31.43
C SER A 489 -11.67 -18.09 -30.26
N ASP A 490 -12.09 -18.41 -29.04
CA ASP A 490 -11.28 -18.16 -27.83
C ASP A 490 -9.91 -18.89 -27.88
N ASP A 491 -9.86 -20.10 -28.48
CA ASP A 491 -8.62 -20.85 -28.69
C ASP A 491 -7.67 -20.19 -29.71
N GLU A 492 -8.21 -19.62 -30.79
CA GLU A 492 -7.43 -18.88 -31.78
C GLU A 492 -6.86 -17.59 -31.19
N ILE A 493 -7.67 -16.84 -30.44
CA ILE A 493 -7.22 -15.66 -29.69
C ILE A 493 -6.07 -16.04 -28.77
N LEU A 494 -6.23 -17.10 -27.98
CA LEU A 494 -5.19 -17.55 -27.06
C LEU A 494 -3.89 -17.90 -27.80
N SER A 495 -3.98 -18.59 -28.94
CA SER A 495 -2.81 -18.96 -29.75
C SER A 495 -2.05 -17.73 -30.29
N GLU A 496 -2.76 -16.73 -30.81
CA GLU A 496 -2.20 -15.46 -31.30
C GLU A 496 -1.47 -14.70 -30.17
N PHE A 497 -2.08 -14.62 -29.00
CA PHE A 497 -1.48 -13.93 -27.85
C PHE A 497 -0.27 -14.68 -27.28
N VAL A 498 -0.32 -16.01 -27.18
CA VAL A 498 0.78 -16.82 -26.64
C VAL A 498 2.02 -16.80 -27.56
N SER A 499 1.81 -16.76 -28.88
CA SER A 499 2.88 -16.69 -29.89
C SER A 499 3.53 -15.30 -30.00
N SER A 500 2.84 -14.24 -29.59
CA SER A 500 3.30 -12.85 -29.57
C SER A 500 4.46 -12.61 -28.58
N ARG A 501 5.24 -11.52 -28.75
CA ARG A 501 6.41 -11.21 -27.90
C ARG A 501 6.07 -10.22 -26.79
N LEU A 502 6.56 -10.47 -25.57
CA LEU A 502 6.48 -9.50 -24.48
C LEU A 502 7.52 -8.37 -24.67
N PRO A 503 7.24 -7.13 -24.21
CA PRO A 503 8.21 -6.04 -24.25
C PRO A 503 9.55 -6.39 -23.58
N GLU A 504 10.67 -5.96 -24.16
CA GLU A 504 12.02 -6.31 -23.67
C GLU A 504 12.31 -5.75 -22.28
N THR A 505 11.78 -4.57 -21.99
CA THR A 505 11.83 -3.91 -20.67
C THR A 505 11.19 -4.82 -19.63
N LEU A 506 9.94 -5.25 -19.88
CA LEU A 506 9.19 -6.16 -19.03
C LEU A 506 9.89 -7.49 -18.81
N VAL A 507 10.39 -8.13 -19.87
CA VAL A 507 11.13 -9.41 -19.76
C VAL A 507 12.34 -9.26 -18.83
N THR A 508 13.03 -8.12 -18.91
CA THR A 508 14.19 -7.85 -18.05
C THR A 508 13.78 -7.69 -16.59
N ASP A 509 12.70 -6.97 -16.31
CA ASP A 509 12.13 -6.81 -14.97
C ASP A 509 11.66 -8.14 -14.37
N LEU A 510 10.98 -8.97 -15.17
CA LEU A 510 10.52 -10.29 -14.77
C LEU A 510 11.67 -11.23 -14.39
N ARG A 511 12.83 -11.14 -15.04
CA ARG A 511 14.03 -11.90 -14.64
C ARG A 511 14.48 -11.52 -13.23
N THR A 512 14.53 -10.24 -12.90
CA THR A 512 14.88 -9.77 -11.55
C THR A 512 13.85 -10.20 -10.52
N TYR A 513 12.56 -10.17 -10.87
CA TYR A 513 11.48 -10.65 -10.01
C TYR A 513 11.63 -12.14 -9.71
N ILE A 514 11.82 -12.98 -10.74
CA ILE A 514 11.96 -14.44 -10.60
C ILE A 514 13.15 -14.81 -9.72
N ALA A 515 14.26 -14.06 -9.79
CA ALA A 515 15.43 -14.29 -8.95
C ALA A 515 15.16 -14.16 -7.44
N ASN A 516 14.07 -13.47 -7.06
CA ASN A 516 13.66 -13.22 -5.67
C ASN A 516 12.33 -13.91 -5.30
N SER A 517 11.84 -14.81 -6.16
CA SER A 517 10.62 -15.60 -5.96
C SER A 517 11.00 -17.05 -5.63
N TYR A 518 10.40 -17.63 -4.60
CA TYR A 518 10.78 -18.96 -4.10
C TYR A 518 9.65 -19.99 -4.11
N GLY A 519 8.42 -19.56 -4.40
CA GLY A 519 7.22 -20.41 -4.35
C GLY A 519 6.37 -20.33 -5.62
N PRO A 520 5.30 -21.13 -5.71
CA PRO A 520 4.33 -21.09 -6.81
C PRO A 520 3.65 -19.72 -6.91
N LEU A 521 3.27 -19.33 -8.13
CA LEU A 521 2.73 -18.00 -8.43
C LEU A 521 1.33 -18.08 -9.03
N ALA A 522 0.44 -17.20 -8.58
CA ALA A 522 -0.82 -16.89 -9.24
C ALA A 522 -0.66 -15.67 -10.14
N VAL A 523 -0.99 -15.82 -11.41
CA VAL A 523 -1.01 -14.77 -12.43
C VAL A 523 -2.47 -14.40 -12.66
N ARG A 524 -2.90 -13.30 -12.03
CA ARG A 524 -4.30 -12.87 -11.97
C ARG A 524 -4.52 -11.66 -12.87
N SER A 525 -5.65 -11.64 -13.54
CA SER A 525 -6.20 -10.45 -14.22
C SER A 525 -6.54 -9.34 -13.23
N SER A 526 -6.29 -8.09 -13.60
CA SER A 526 -6.71 -6.90 -12.85
C SER A 526 -7.09 -5.82 -13.87
N SER A 527 -8.31 -5.88 -14.38
CA SER A 527 -8.78 -4.88 -15.36
C SER A 527 -9.08 -3.54 -14.69
N LYS A 528 -9.22 -2.47 -15.47
CA LYS A 528 -9.51 -1.13 -14.91
C LYS A 528 -10.87 -1.08 -14.19
N LEU A 529 -11.88 -1.71 -14.78
CA LEU A 529 -13.27 -1.69 -14.33
C LEU A 529 -13.59 -2.79 -13.30
N GLU A 530 -12.78 -3.83 -13.22
CA GLU A 530 -12.87 -4.85 -12.18
C GLU A 530 -12.75 -4.22 -10.78
N ASP A 531 -13.49 -4.80 -9.82
CA ASP A 531 -13.63 -4.30 -8.44
C ASP A 531 -13.87 -2.78 -8.32
N SER A 532 -14.47 -2.15 -9.34
CA SER A 532 -14.83 -0.74 -9.28
C SER A 532 -15.98 -0.54 -8.30
N HIS A 533 -16.00 0.62 -7.63
CA HIS A 533 -16.97 0.90 -6.57
C HIS A 533 -18.44 0.85 -7.05
N TYR A 534 -18.71 1.17 -8.31
CA TYR A 534 -20.06 1.25 -8.86
C TYR A 534 -20.43 0.07 -9.76
N GLN A 535 -19.44 -0.69 -10.25
CA GLN A 535 -19.62 -1.85 -11.11
C GLN A 535 -18.56 -2.92 -10.79
N PRO A 536 -18.62 -3.56 -9.60
CA PRO A 536 -17.63 -4.56 -9.23
C PRO A 536 -17.82 -5.83 -10.08
N PHE A 537 -16.84 -6.13 -10.93
CA PHE A 537 -16.85 -7.30 -11.81
C PHE A 537 -16.27 -8.52 -11.10
N ALA A 538 -16.87 -9.70 -11.28
CA ALA A 538 -16.46 -10.90 -10.57
C ALA A 538 -16.26 -12.10 -11.50
N GLY A 539 -15.04 -12.65 -11.51
CA GLY A 539 -14.73 -13.94 -12.15
C GLY A 539 -14.84 -14.00 -13.67
N ILE A 540 -14.78 -12.84 -14.36
CA ILE A 540 -14.90 -12.77 -15.83
C ILE A 540 -13.58 -13.15 -16.51
N TYR A 541 -12.47 -12.70 -15.94
CA TYR A 541 -11.14 -12.83 -16.51
C TYR A 541 -10.37 -13.98 -15.87
N SER A 542 -9.55 -14.66 -16.66
CA SER A 542 -8.82 -15.86 -16.23
C SER A 542 -7.77 -15.56 -15.16
N THR A 543 -7.51 -16.57 -14.32
CA THR A 543 -6.39 -16.59 -13.36
C THR A 543 -5.62 -17.89 -13.52
N TYR A 544 -4.32 -17.81 -13.81
CA TYR A 544 -3.49 -18.99 -14.01
C TYR A 544 -2.52 -19.15 -12.85
N MET A 545 -2.46 -20.33 -12.24
CA MET A 545 -1.46 -20.68 -11.24
C MET A 545 -0.30 -21.40 -11.93
N ILE A 546 0.95 -21.10 -11.59
CA ILE A 546 2.13 -21.77 -12.15
C ILE A 546 3.03 -22.32 -11.03
N PRO A 547 3.62 -23.51 -11.21
CA PRO A 547 4.56 -24.04 -10.25
C PRO A 547 5.89 -23.30 -10.30
N HIS A 548 6.66 -23.39 -9.22
CA HIS A 548 8.00 -22.81 -9.16
C HIS A 548 9.04 -23.75 -9.76
N THR A 549 9.87 -23.24 -10.67
CA THR A 549 10.98 -24.01 -11.28
C THR A 549 12.33 -23.39 -10.96
N LYS A 550 13.30 -24.22 -10.55
CA LYS A 550 14.69 -23.77 -10.28
C LYS A 550 15.40 -23.19 -11.51
N ASN A 551 15.01 -23.62 -12.72
CA ASN A 551 15.55 -23.08 -13.96
C ASN A 551 14.87 -21.74 -14.28
N SER A 552 15.62 -20.65 -14.22
CA SER A 552 15.12 -19.28 -14.43
C SER A 552 14.54 -19.07 -15.83
N ASP A 553 15.11 -19.66 -16.88
CA ASP A 553 14.59 -19.56 -18.24
C ASP A 553 13.28 -20.33 -18.41
N GLN A 554 13.16 -21.49 -17.75
CA GLN A 554 11.90 -22.24 -17.73
C GLN A 554 10.81 -21.45 -16.98
N MET A 555 11.15 -20.88 -15.83
CA MET A 555 10.24 -20.05 -15.04
C MET A 555 9.75 -18.84 -15.84
N LEU A 556 10.67 -18.15 -16.53
CA LEU A 556 10.34 -17.01 -17.38
C LEU A 556 9.42 -17.40 -18.54
N ARG A 557 9.61 -18.59 -19.14
CA ARG A 557 8.70 -19.11 -20.18
C ARG A 557 7.31 -19.41 -19.62
N LEU A 558 7.21 -20.06 -18.46
CA LEU A 558 5.92 -20.36 -17.82
C LEU A 558 5.17 -19.08 -17.45
N LEU A 559 5.85 -18.15 -16.78
CA LEU A 559 5.32 -16.86 -16.39
C LEU A 559 4.90 -16.03 -17.61
N GLY A 560 5.73 -16.00 -18.65
CA GLY A 560 5.43 -15.31 -19.90
C GLY A 560 4.20 -15.88 -20.60
N LYS A 561 4.02 -17.21 -20.61
CA LYS A 561 2.81 -17.84 -21.14
C LYS A 561 1.58 -17.45 -20.34
N ALA A 562 1.64 -17.53 -19.01
CA ALA A 562 0.52 -17.17 -18.14
C ALA A 562 0.10 -15.70 -18.29
N ILE A 563 1.06 -14.76 -18.36
CA ILE A 563 0.78 -13.32 -18.59
C ILE A 563 0.05 -13.11 -19.91
N LYS A 564 0.52 -13.75 -20.99
CA LYS A 564 -0.11 -13.64 -22.32
C LYS A 564 -1.52 -14.25 -22.33
N SER A 565 -1.73 -15.38 -21.65
CA SER A 565 -3.06 -15.97 -21.49
C SER A 565 -4.02 -15.04 -20.74
N VAL A 566 -3.53 -14.33 -19.71
CA VAL A 566 -4.33 -13.31 -19.01
C VAL A 566 -4.70 -12.16 -19.96
N TYR A 567 -3.76 -11.67 -20.77
CA TYR A 567 -4.05 -10.63 -21.77
C TYR A 567 -5.06 -11.09 -22.82
N ALA A 568 -5.00 -12.35 -23.25
CA ALA A 568 -5.98 -12.93 -24.18
C ALA A 568 -7.40 -12.93 -23.61
N SER A 569 -7.54 -13.16 -22.29
CA SER A 569 -8.84 -13.31 -21.64
C SER A 569 -9.77 -12.09 -21.72
N ILE A 570 -9.25 -10.90 -22.05
CA ILE A 570 -10.07 -9.71 -22.31
C ILE A 570 -10.99 -9.92 -23.52
N TYR A 571 -10.49 -10.65 -24.53
CA TYR A 571 -11.14 -10.79 -25.83
C TYR A 571 -11.98 -12.06 -25.94
N PHE A 572 -12.02 -12.89 -24.89
CA PHE A 572 -12.85 -14.09 -24.87
C PHE A 572 -14.35 -13.77 -24.98
N SER A 573 -15.09 -14.72 -25.51
CA SER A 573 -16.54 -14.65 -25.72
C SER A 573 -17.31 -14.23 -24.46
N SER A 574 -16.95 -14.77 -23.29
CA SER A 574 -17.55 -14.42 -22.00
C SER A 574 -17.30 -12.96 -21.61
N SER A 575 -16.07 -12.47 -21.78
CA SER A 575 -15.67 -11.09 -21.48
C SER A 575 -16.34 -10.09 -22.42
N ARG A 576 -16.40 -10.38 -23.72
CA ARG A 576 -17.06 -9.53 -24.72
C ARG A 576 -18.56 -9.38 -24.47
N ALA A 577 -19.24 -10.50 -24.19
CA ALA A 577 -20.67 -10.49 -23.89
C ALA A 577 -20.98 -9.62 -22.65
N TYR A 578 -20.09 -9.67 -21.66
CA TYR A 578 -20.22 -8.86 -20.45
C TYR A 578 -20.02 -7.35 -20.71
N ILE A 579 -18.96 -6.98 -21.43
CA ILE A 579 -18.66 -5.56 -21.71
C ILE A 579 -19.80 -4.92 -22.53
N GLN A 580 -20.37 -5.67 -23.48
CA GLN A 580 -21.54 -5.24 -24.25
C GLN A 580 -22.77 -5.00 -23.35
N ALA A 581 -23.03 -5.89 -22.37
CA ALA A 581 -24.15 -5.75 -21.45
C ALA A 581 -24.04 -4.53 -20.51
N THR A 582 -22.81 -4.09 -20.19
CA THR A 582 -22.57 -2.93 -19.32
C THR A 582 -22.53 -1.58 -20.05
N SER A 583 -22.78 -1.55 -21.37
CA SER A 583 -22.63 -0.35 -22.23
C SER A 583 -21.22 0.26 -22.24
N ASN A 584 -20.20 -0.48 -21.77
CA ASN A 584 -18.81 -0.05 -21.79
C ASN A 584 -18.18 -0.34 -23.16
N LEU A 585 -17.17 0.44 -23.55
CA LEU A 585 -16.43 0.22 -24.79
C LEU A 585 -15.29 -0.77 -24.57
N ILE A 586 -15.26 -1.84 -25.37
CA ILE A 586 -14.16 -2.83 -25.36
C ILE A 586 -12.80 -2.15 -25.61
N SER A 587 -12.76 -1.10 -26.43
CA SER A 587 -11.55 -0.35 -26.73
C SER A 587 -10.98 0.44 -25.55
N GLU A 588 -11.78 0.71 -24.51
CA GLU A 588 -11.32 1.43 -23.31
C GLU A 588 -10.82 0.47 -22.23
N GLU A 589 -11.10 -0.83 -22.36
CA GLU A 589 -10.72 -1.82 -21.38
C GLU A 589 -9.24 -2.18 -21.50
N LYS A 590 -8.54 -2.06 -20.37
CA LYS A 590 -7.10 -2.35 -20.25
C LYS A 590 -6.87 -3.32 -19.11
N MET A 591 -5.86 -4.16 -19.27
CA MET A 591 -5.52 -5.19 -18.29
C MET A 591 -4.18 -4.91 -17.64
N ALA A 592 -4.20 -4.78 -16.32
CA ALA A 592 -3.01 -5.01 -15.51
C ALA A 592 -2.95 -6.48 -15.12
N VAL A 593 -1.75 -6.97 -14.79
CA VAL A 593 -1.55 -8.36 -14.36
C VAL A 593 -0.94 -8.38 -12.97
N VAL A 594 -1.55 -9.13 -12.07
CA VAL A 594 -1.11 -9.30 -10.69
C VAL A 594 -0.37 -10.63 -10.58
N LEU A 595 0.92 -10.56 -10.27
CA LEU A 595 1.76 -11.70 -9.93
C LEU A 595 1.77 -11.83 -8.42
N GLN A 596 1.24 -12.92 -7.88
CA GLN A 596 1.04 -13.09 -6.44
C GLN A 596 1.54 -14.45 -5.97
N ASP A 597 2.25 -14.49 -4.85
CA ASP A 597 2.64 -15.77 -4.23
C ASP A 597 1.41 -16.57 -3.81
N ILE A 598 1.40 -17.87 -4.11
CA ILE A 598 0.32 -18.77 -3.65
C ILE A 598 0.55 -19.11 -2.17
N VAL A 599 -0.50 -18.95 -1.36
CA VAL A 599 -0.47 -19.27 0.06
C VAL A 599 -0.67 -20.77 0.26
N GLY A 600 0.20 -21.41 1.02
CA GLY A 600 0.04 -22.81 1.41
C GLY A 600 1.36 -23.52 1.69
N THR A 601 1.28 -24.84 1.78
CA THR A 601 2.45 -25.72 1.89
C THR A 601 2.43 -26.80 0.83
N GLU A 602 3.62 -27.33 0.54
CA GLU A 602 3.77 -28.52 -0.29
C GLU A 602 3.47 -29.78 0.53
N ASP A 603 2.67 -30.68 -0.04
CA ASP A 603 2.50 -32.04 0.42
C ASP A 603 2.40 -33.00 -0.78
N SER A 604 3.29 -33.99 -0.83
CA SER A 604 3.27 -35.07 -1.82
C SER A 604 3.27 -34.59 -3.30
N GLY A 605 3.95 -33.48 -3.59
CA GLY A 605 4.04 -32.88 -4.93
C GLY A 605 2.86 -31.97 -5.30
N PHE A 606 1.98 -31.66 -4.35
CA PHE A 606 0.87 -30.72 -4.52
C PHE A 606 1.03 -29.53 -3.57
N PHE A 607 0.51 -28.37 -3.96
CA PHE A 607 0.59 -27.15 -3.17
C PHE A 607 -0.80 -26.55 -2.92
N PHE A 608 -1.13 -26.30 -1.66
CA PHE A 608 -2.44 -25.77 -1.25
C PHE A 608 -2.41 -25.20 0.17
N PRO A 609 -3.31 -24.25 0.50
CA PRO A 609 -3.46 -23.75 1.86
C PRO A 609 -4.28 -24.70 2.74
N THR A 610 -4.14 -24.56 4.06
CA THR A 610 -4.98 -25.27 5.03
C THR A 610 -6.44 -24.83 4.88
N ILE A 611 -6.70 -23.56 4.61
CA ILE A 611 -8.05 -23.01 4.46
C ILE A 611 -8.04 -21.96 3.37
N SER A 612 -9.07 -21.94 2.53
CA SER A 612 -9.42 -20.79 1.70
C SER A 612 -10.87 -20.42 1.94
N GLY A 613 -11.21 -19.14 1.85
CA GLY A 613 -12.58 -18.70 2.08
C GLY A 613 -12.89 -17.32 1.54
N VAL A 614 -14.19 -17.03 1.55
CA VAL A 614 -14.77 -15.74 1.19
C VAL A 614 -15.62 -15.27 2.36
N ALA A 615 -15.30 -14.09 2.90
CA ALA A 615 -16.01 -13.44 3.98
C ALA A 615 -16.74 -12.20 3.45
N ARG A 616 -17.96 -11.95 3.89
CA ARG A 616 -18.75 -10.78 3.53
C ARG A 616 -19.25 -10.07 4.77
N SER A 617 -19.29 -8.74 4.74
CA SER A 617 -19.79 -7.94 5.85
C SER A 617 -21.32 -7.95 5.97
N VAL A 618 -22.02 -8.41 4.92
CA VAL A 618 -23.49 -8.49 4.89
C VAL A 618 -23.92 -9.93 4.65
N ASN A 619 -24.87 -10.37 5.48
CA ASN A 619 -25.56 -11.64 5.37
C ASN A 619 -27.00 -11.41 4.87
N TYR A 620 -27.26 -11.73 3.61
CA TYR A 620 -28.59 -11.62 2.99
C TYR A 620 -29.59 -12.66 3.50
N TYR A 621 -29.10 -13.80 3.99
CA TYR A 621 -29.92 -14.92 4.48
C TYR A 621 -29.48 -15.31 5.90
N PRO A 622 -29.75 -14.46 6.92
CA PRO A 622 -29.46 -14.78 8.31
C PRO A 622 -30.27 -15.98 8.81
N ILE A 623 -29.64 -16.85 9.60
CA ILE A 623 -30.27 -18.05 10.16
C ILE A 623 -30.44 -17.88 11.67
N GLY A 624 -31.63 -18.18 12.18
CA GLY A 624 -31.91 -18.17 13.62
C GLY A 624 -31.78 -16.77 14.23
N SER A 625 -30.76 -16.58 15.08
CA SER A 625 -30.48 -15.30 15.76
C SER A 625 -29.41 -14.45 15.08
N GLU A 626 -28.90 -14.86 13.92
CA GLU A 626 -27.96 -14.05 13.13
C GLU A 626 -28.64 -12.76 12.65
N LEU A 627 -27.90 -11.65 12.60
CA LEU A 627 -28.36 -10.41 11.96
C LEU A 627 -27.67 -10.19 10.61
N PRO A 628 -28.31 -9.48 9.65
CA PRO A 628 -27.69 -9.17 8.36
C PRO A 628 -26.33 -8.47 8.45
N GLU A 629 -26.11 -7.66 9.48
CA GLU A 629 -24.88 -6.88 9.70
C GLU A 629 -23.75 -7.68 10.36
N GLU A 630 -24.00 -8.93 10.76
CA GLU A 630 -23.00 -9.76 11.45
C GLU A 630 -22.07 -10.51 10.50
N GLY A 631 -22.26 -10.33 9.20
CA GLY A 631 -21.44 -10.91 8.16
C GLY A 631 -21.57 -12.42 8.03
N ILE A 632 -21.00 -12.95 6.95
CA ILE A 632 -21.05 -14.36 6.61
C ILE A 632 -19.74 -14.84 5.99
N VAL A 633 -19.32 -16.04 6.32
CA VAL A 633 -18.10 -16.68 5.79
C VAL A 633 -18.46 -18.02 5.17
N ASN A 634 -17.93 -18.25 3.97
CA ASN A 634 -17.87 -19.57 3.34
C ASN A 634 -16.40 -19.99 3.24
N MET A 635 -16.05 -21.16 3.78
CA MET A 635 -14.67 -21.65 3.76
C MET A 635 -14.57 -23.11 3.34
N ALA A 636 -13.41 -23.46 2.80
CA ALA A 636 -13.10 -24.77 2.28
C ALA A 636 -11.63 -25.15 2.55
N PHE A 637 -11.37 -26.45 2.57
CA PHE A 637 -10.05 -27.05 2.65
C PHE A 637 -9.41 -27.05 1.25
N GLY A 638 -8.14 -26.64 1.16
CA GLY A 638 -7.43 -26.52 -0.11
C GLY A 638 -7.65 -25.17 -0.81
N LEU A 639 -7.43 -25.12 -2.13
CA LEU A 639 -7.53 -23.88 -2.92
C LEU A 639 -8.97 -23.36 -3.01
N GLY A 640 -9.13 -22.03 -2.95
CA GLY A 640 -10.42 -21.34 -2.90
C GLY A 640 -11.32 -21.44 -4.13
N LYS A 641 -10.87 -22.10 -5.22
CA LYS A 641 -11.67 -22.29 -6.45
C LYS A 641 -13.04 -22.92 -6.17
N ILE A 642 -13.12 -23.85 -5.20
CA ILE A 642 -14.37 -24.48 -4.80
C ILE A 642 -15.39 -23.49 -4.20
N VAL A 643 -14.93 -22.46 -3.47
CA VAL A 643 -15.80 -21.44 -2.88
C VAL A 643 -16.34 -20.52 -3.98
N VAL A 644 -15.45 -20.15 -4.89
CA VAL A 644 -15.70 -19.29 -6.06
C VAL A 644 -16.73 -19.92 -7.02
N GLU A 645 -16.61 -21.23 -7.30
CA GLU A 645 -17.51 -21.98 -8.21
C GLU A 645 -18.82 -22.43 -7.56
N GLY A 646 -19.03 -22.15 -6.27
CA GLY A 646 -20.26 -22.55 -5.57
C GLY A 646 -20.36 -24.04 -5.30
N GLY A 647 -19.23 -24.70 -5.04
CA GLY A 647 -19.19 -26.07 -4.56
C GLY A 647 -19.61 -26.20 -3.09
N LYS A 648 -19.48 -27.41 -2.52
CA LYS A 648 -19.80 -27.67 -1.11
C LYS A 648 -18.73 -27.06 -0.19
N THR A 649 -19.16 -26.13 0.65
CA THR A 649 -18.29 -25.38 1.59
C THR A 649 -18.94 -25.29 2.97
N LEU A 650 -18.18 -24.88 3.98
CA LEU A 650 -18.73 -24.65 5.32
C LEU A 650 -19.11 -23.17 5.50
N ARG A 651 -20.40 -22.91 5.79
CA ARG A 651 -20.96 -21.59 6.08
C ARG A 651 -20.97 -21.31 7.58
N PHE A 652 -20.50 -20.14 8.03
CA PHE A 652 -20.71 -19.66 9.40
C PHE A 652 -20.67 -18.13 9.50
N SER A 653 -21.31 -17.55 10.53
CA SER A 653 -21.15 -16.13 10.87
C SER A 653 -19.97 -15.93 11.83
N PRO A 654 -19.05 -14.98 11.57
CA PRO A 654 -17.92 -14.68 12.46
C PRO A 654 -18.31 -14.36 13.90
N LYS A 655 -19.49 -13.75 14.13
CA LYS A 655 -19.98 -13.46 15.49
C LYS A 655 -20.60 -14.68 16.20
N HIS A 656 -21.03 -15.68 15.44
CA HIS A 656 -21.65 -16.91 15.94
C HIS A 656 -20.91 -18.16 15.40
N PRO A 657 -19.59 -18.31 15.63
CA PRO A 657 -18.78 -19.34 14.96
C PRO A 657 -19.15 -20.78 15.33
N LYS A 658 -19.85 -20.97 16.46
CA LYS A 658 -20.30 -22.28 16.94
C LYS A 658 -21.65 -22.69 16.35
N HIS A 659 -22.37 -21.79 15.67
CA HIS A 659 -23.70 -22.05 15.10
C HIS A 659 -23.58 -22.45 13.63
N VAL A 660 -23.02 -23.64 13.38
CA VAL A 660 -22.84 -24.18 12.02
C VAL A 660 -23.96 -25.17 11.70
N LEU A 661 -24.88 -24.77 10.81
CA LEU A 661 -26.04 -25.59 10.43
C LEU A 661 -25.63 -26.94 9.82
N GLN A 662 -24.61 -26.95 8.96
CA GLN A 662 -24.11 -28.17 8.32
C GLN A 662 -23.62 -29.21 9.34
N LEU A 663 -23.27 -28.80 10.55
CA LEU A 663 -22.73 -29.68 11.60
C LEU A 663 -23.73 -29.96 12.73
N SER A 664 -24.99 -29.53 12.60
CA SER A 664 -25.98 -29.67 13.67
C SER A 664 -26.39 -31.13 13.91
N THR A 665 -26.33 -31.99 12.89
CA THR A 665 -26.50 -33.45 13.02
C THR A 665 -25.47 -34.20 12.19
N PRO A 666 -25.08 -35.43 12.57
CA PRO A 666 -24.13 -36.23 11.78
C PRO A 666 -24.60 -36.51 10.35
N GLN A 667 -25.91 -36.65 10.12
CA GLN A 667 -26.49 -36.88 8.79
C GLN A 667 -26.31 -35.65 7.89
N LEU A 668 -26.53 -34.44 8.42
CA LEU A 668 -26.28 -33.19 7.69
C LEU A 668 -24.79 -33.03 7.41
N ALA A 669 -23.94 -33.32 8.39
CA ALA A 669 -22.49 -33.23 8.22
C ALA A 669 -21.97 -34.14 7.10
N LEU A 670 -22.49 -35.37 6.97
CA LEU A 670 -22.13 -36.29 5.89
C LEU A 670 -22.60 -35.86 4.49
N ARG A 671 -23.70 -35.10 4.42
CA ARG A 671 -24.36 -34.71 3.16
C ARG A 671 -23.85 -33.36 2.64
N ASP A 672 -23.70 -32.39 3.54
CA ASP A 672 -23.61 -30.96 3.22
C ASP A 672 -22.19 -30.39 3.39
N THR A 673 -21.26 -31.13 3.99
CA THR A 673 -19.85 -30.72 4.07
C THR A 673 -19.06 -31.04 2.80
N GLN A 674 -17.90 -30.41 2.67
CA GLN A 674 -16.98 -30.59 1.56
C GLN A 674 -16.55 -32.05 1.39
N ASN A 675 -16.68 -32.55 0.17
CA ASN A 675 -16.27 -33.90 -0.26
C ASN A 675 -15.09 -33.88 -1.23
N GLU A 676 -14.81 -32.74 -1.88
CA GLU A 676 -13.74 -32.60 -2.86
C GLU A 676 -12.85 -31.39 -2.53
N MET A 677 -11.57 -31.42 -2.91
CA MET A 677 -10.68 -30.27 -2.80
C MET A 677 -9.85 -30.04 -4.06
N TYR A 678 -9.40 -28.80 -4.27
CA TYR A 678 -8.46 -28.43 -5.31
C TYR A 678 -7.07 -28.22 -4.72
N ALA A 679 -6.05 -28.74 -5.40
CA ALA A 679 -4.65 -28.44 -5.14
C ALA A 679 -3.90 -28.15 -6.45
N LEU A 680 -2.83 -27.36 -6.36
CA LEU A 680 -1.96 -27.09 -7.49
C LEU A 680 -0.99 -28.25 -7.69
N ASP A 681 -0.89 -28.79 -8.91
CA ASP A 681 0.17 -29.73 -9.26
C ASP A 681 1.50 -28.97 -9.47
N LEU A 682 2.57 -29.40 -8.77
CA LEU A 682 3.87 -28.74 -8.86
C LEU A 682 4.68 -29.14 -10.10
N LYS A 683 4.18 -30.08 -10.91
CA LYS A 683 4.84 -30.50 -12.16
C LYS A 683 4.71 -29.43 -13.24
N PRO A 684 5.84 -28.91 -13.76
CA PRO A 684 5.81 -27.89 -14.80
C PRO A 684 5.12 -28.31 -16.11
N GLU A 685 5.07 -29.62 -16.40
CA GLU A 685 4.52 -30.16 -17.64
C GLU A 685 2.98 -30.14 -17.67
N GLU A 686 2.35 -30.08 -16.49
CA GLU A 686 0.88 -30.01 -16.36
C GLU A 686 0.33 -28.63 -16.72
N PHE A 687 1.17 -27.58 -16.66
CA PHE A 687 0.76 -26.26 -17.11
C PHE A 687 0.78 -26.16 -18.65
N LYS A 688 -0.40 -26.22 -19.26
CA LYS A 688 -0.62 -26.01 -20.69
C LYS A 688 -1.44 -24.74 -20.91
N THR A 689 -1.16 -24.02 -21.98
CA THR A 689 -1.97 -22.86 -22.38
C THR A 689 -3.35 -23.36 -22.80
N SER A 690 -4.36 -22.99 -22.03
CA SER A 690 -5.75 -23.38 -22.23
C SER A 690 -6.66 -22.18 -21.94
N VAL A 691 -7.84 -22.16 -22.58
CA VAL A 691 -8.93 -21.23 -22.22
C VAL A 691 -9.46 -21.57 -20.82
N ASP A 692 -9.37 -22.85 -20.42
CA ASP A 692 -9.65 -23.28 -19.05
C ASP A 692 -8.53 -22.84 -18.10
N ASP A 693 -8.90 -22.03 -17.10
CA ASP A 693 -8.01 -21.48 -16.09
C ASP A 693 -7.63 -22.50 -14.99
N SER A 694 -8.27 -23.68 -15.00
CA SER A 694 -8.08 -24.75 -14.02
C SER A 694 -7.22 -25.91 -14.54
N VAL A 695 -6.55 -25.72 -15.67
CA VAL A 695 -5.81 -26.77 -16.42
C VAL A 695 -4.80 -27.57 -15.58
N ASN A 696 -4.16 -26.95 -14.58
CA ASN A 696 -3.16 -27.57 -13.72
C ASN A 696 -3.61 -27.68 -12.25
N LEU A 697 -4.91 -27.50 -12.00
CA LEU A 697 -5.51 -27.75 -10.70
C LEU A 697 -6.03 -29.18 -10.68
N ARG A 698 -5.61 -29.95 -9.68
CA ARG A 698 -6.07 -31.31 -9.48
C ARG A 698 -7.18 -31.36 -8.44
N LYS A 699 -8.29 -31.98 -8.83
CA LYS A 699 -9.45 -32.23 -7.98
C LYS A 699 -9.30 -33.59 -7.28
N PHE A 700 -9.44 -33.62 -5.97
CA PHE A 700 -9.33 -34.83 -5.14
C PHE A 700 -10.59 -35.05 -4.32
N ASP A 701 -10.99 -36.31 -4.13
CA ASP A 701 -11.95 -36.68 -3.09
C ASP A 701 -11.25 -36.66 -1.72
N VAL A 702 -11.88 -36.01 -0.73
CA VAL A 702 -11.35 -35.82 0.63
C VAL A 702 -10.93 -37.15 1.29
N ASN A 703 -11.62 -38.25 1.00
CA ASN A 703 -11.32 -39.55 1.58
C ASN A 703 -10.14 -40.28 0.91
N GLN A 704 -9.65 -39.81 -0.24
CA GLN A 704 -8.44 -40.35 -0.88
C GLN A 704 -7.15 -39.71 -0.35
N ILE A 705 -7.26 -38.56 0.31
CA ILE A 705 -6.15 -37.70 0.72
C ILE A 705 -5.98 -37.59 2.24
N LYS A 706 -6.43 -38.62 2.98
CA LYS A 706 -6.37 -38.67 4.46
C LYS A 706 -4.95 -38.53 5.03
N HIS A 707 -3.94 -38.80 4.20
CA HIS A 707 -2.52 -38.77 4.55
C HIS A 707 -1.91 -37.35 4.54
N PHE A 708 -2.58 -36.36 3.96
CA PHE A 708 -2.07 -35.00 3.95
C PHE A 708 -2.00 -34.40 5.36
N ARG A 709 -0.89 -33.71 5.65
CA ARG A 709 -0.60 -33.15 7.00
C ARG A 709 -1.66 -32.15 7.44
N ASN A 710 -2.14 -31.32 6.51
CA ASN A 710 -3.16 -30.31 6.77
C ASN A 710 -4.52 -30.89 7.21
N MET A 711 -4.79 -32.17 6.94
CA MET A 711 -6.04 -32.84 7.33
C MET A 711 -6.24 -32.87 8.85
N ASN A 712 -5.14 -32.85 9.61
CA ASN A 712 -5.15 -32.81 11.07
C ASN A 712 -5.79 -31.53 11.64
N PHE A 713 -5.87 -30.45 10.86
CA PHE A 713 -6.45 -29.18 11.32
C PHE A 713 -7.93 -29.03 10.94
N VAL A 714 -8.40 -29.72 9.91
CA VAL A 714 -9.69 -29.42 9.27
C VAL A 714 -10.72 -30.55 9.37
N ALA A 715 -10.28 -31.80 9.55
CA ALA A 715 -11.18 -32.95 9.48
C ALA A 715 -11.54 -33.54 10.84
N SER A 716 -12.81 -33.93 10.96
CA SER A 716 -13.29 -34.90 11.95
C SER A 716 -13.48 -36.26 11.28
N THR A 717 -13.50 -37.33 12.08
CA THR A 717 -13.75 -38.69 11.63
C THR A 717 -15.15 -39.11 12.03
N TRP A 718 -15.90 -39.66 11.07
CA TRP A 718 -17.15 -40.34 11.33
C TRP A 718 -16.90 -41.79 11.73
N ASP A 719 -17.26 -42.12 12.96
CA ASP A 719 -17.26 -43.48 13.46
C ASP A 719 -18.65 -44.11 13.23
N MET A 720 -18.67 -45.14 12.37
CA MET A 720 -19.87 -45.87 12.01
C MET A 720 -20.46 -46.65 13.19
N GLN A 721 -19.62 -47.13 14.12
CA GLN A 721 -20.05 -47.96 15.24
C GLN A 721 -20.77 -47.15 16.31
N SER A 722 -20.19 -46.01 16.70
CA SER A 722 -20.79 -45.13 17.72
C SER A 722 -21.81 -44.14 17.14
N SER A 723 -21.90 -44.05 15.81
CA SER A 723 -22.68 -43.02 15.12
C SER A 723 -22.38 -41.61 15.65
N ARG A 724 -21.09 -41.31 15.87
CA ARG A 724 -20.60 -40.01 16.35
C ARG A 724 -19.46 -39.47 15.51
N LEU A 725 -19.36 -38.14 15.49
CA LEU A 725 -18.21 -37.43 14.94
C LEU A 725 -17.14 -37.30 16.03
N VAL A 726 -15.94 -37.76 15.73
CA VAL A 726 -14.76 -37.63 16.57
C VAL A 726 -13.86 -36.57 15.94
N ASP A 727 -13.56 -35.51 16.68
CA ASP A 727 -12.71 -34.40 16.22
C ASP A 727 -11.21 -34.80 16.25
N SER A 728 -10.87 -35.83 15.47
CA SER A 728 -9.51 -36.36 15.32
C SER A 728 -9.33 -36.97 13.93
N ASN A 729 -8.22 -36.65 13.27
CA ASN A 729 -7.83 -37.28 12.01
C ASN A 729 -7.13 -38.64 12.19
N LEU A 730 -6.74 -39.02 13.42
CA LEU A 730 -6.02 -40.28 13.67
C LEU A 730 -6.93 -41.52 13.70
N GLU A 731 -8.22 -41.32 13.95
CA GLU A 731 -9.19 -42.42 14.02
C GLU A 731 -9.46 -43.06 12.65
N GLU A 732 -9.75 -44.35 12.63
CA GLU A 732 -10.19 -45.04 11.42
C GLU A 732 -11.65 -44.70 11.10
N GLY A 733 -11.93 -44.33 9.84
CA GLY A 733 -13.28 -43.98 9.42
C GLY A 733 -13.33 -43.04 8.21
N ARG A 734 -14.55 -42.60 7.87
CA ARG A 734 -14.77 -41.60 6.81
C ARG A 734 -14.41 -40.21 7.36
N LYS A 735 -13.60 -39.46 6.62
CA LYS A 735 -13.22 -38.09 6.98
C LYS A 735 -14.29 -37.11 6.50
N ILE A 736 -14.57 -36.14 7.36
CA ILE A 736 -15.55 -35.06 7.14
C ILE A 736 -14.86 -33.75 7.46
N ILE A 737 -14.94 -32.78 6.55
CA ILE A 737 -14.36 -31.45 6.74
C ILE A 737 -15.29 -30.62 7.62
N THR A 738 -14.93 -30.43 8.89
CA THR A 738 -15.74 -29.78 9.91
C THR A 738 -15.11 -28.49 10.44
N PHE A 739 -13.79 -28.35 10.32
CA PHE A 739 -13.01 -27.28 10.95
C PHE A 739 -13.22 -27.17 12.48
N SER A 740 -13.58 -28.27 13.16
CA SER A 740 -13.83 -28.29 14.60
C SER A 740 -12.65 -27.75 15.43
N HIS A 741 -11.41 -28.06 15.04
CA HIS A 741 -10.19 -27.53 15.71
C HIS A 741 -10.12 -26.00 15.71
N ILE A 742 -10.80 -25.34 14.78
CA ILE A 742 -10.76 -23.89 14.61
C ILE A 742 -12.01 -23.27 15.20
N LEU A 743 -13.20 -23.71 14.81
CA LEU A 743 -14.46 -23.09 15.22
C LEU A 743 -14.92 -23.48 16.63
N LYS A 744 -14.50 -24.65 17.14
CA LYS A 744 -14.93 -25.18 18.44
C LYS A 744 -13.81 -25.13 19.50
N TYR A 745 -12.58 -25.43 19.11
CA TYR A 745 -11.43 -25.48 20.02
C TYR A 745 -10.50 -24.26 19.91
N ASP A 746 -10.83 -23.28 19.06
CA ASP A 746 -10.14 -21.99 18.95
C ASP A 746 -8.61 -22.11 18.81
N THR A 747 -8.10 -23.13 18.10
CA THR A 747 -6.66 -23.29 17.87
C THR A 747 -6.05 -22.09 17.11
N MET A 748 -6.88 -21.31 16.43
CA MET A 748 -6.57 -20.03 15.83
C MET A 748 -7.81 -19.13 15.96
N PRO A 749 -7.67 -17.84 16.31
CA PRO A 749 -8.79 -16.91 16.45
C PRO A 749 -9.34 -16.44 15.09
N LEU A 750 -9.66 -17.38 14.20
CA LEU A 750 -10.09 -17.10 12.82
C LEU A 750 -11.36 -16.24 12.76
N ALA A 751 -12.34 -16.56 13.61
CA ALA A 751 -13.61 -15.84 13.66
C ALA A 751 -13.43 -14.38 14.12
N GLU A 752 -12.58 -14.15 15.11
CA GLU A 752 -12.25 -12.81 15.61
C GLU A 752 -11.48 -12.00 14.56
N ILE A 753 -10.47 -12.60 13.91
CA ILE A 753 -9.73 -11.97 12.82
C ILE A 753 -10.68 -11.54 11.70
N LEU A 754 -11.57 -12.43 11.25
CA LEU A 754 -12.53 -12.13 10.17
C LEU A 754 -13.54 -11.06 10.58
N SER A 755 -14.04 -11.09 11.81
CA SER A 755 -14.95 -10.06 12.33
C SER A 755 -14.30 -8.67 12.30
N ASP A 756 -13.07 -8.56 12.80
CA ASP A 756 -12.33 -7.30 12.82
C ASP A 756 -11.99 -6.82 11.41
N MET A 757 -11.55 -7.72 10.52
CA MET A 757 -11.23 -7.37 9.14
C MET A 757 -12.46 -6.86 8.40
N LEU A 758 -13.61 -7.54 8.53
CA LEU A 758 -14.86 -7.10 7.91
C LEU A 758 -15.29 -5.73 8.44
N GLN A 759 -15.20 -5.49 9.75
CA GLN A 759 -15.57 -4.21 10.35
C GLN A 759 -14.66 -3.07 9.88
N ILE A 760 -13.33 -3.27 9.89
CA ILE A 760 -12.36 -2.28 9.45
C ILE A 760 -12.57 -1.95 7.97
N CYS A 761 -12.66 -2.99 7.13
CA CYS A 761 -12.83 -2.83 5.69
C CYS A 761 -14.16 -2.16 5.33
N HIS A 762 -15.26 -2.56 5.98
CA HIS A 762 -16.56 -1.91 5.80
C HIS A 762 -16.52 -0.42 6.16
N LYS A 763 -15.87 -0.08 7.29
CA LYS A 763 -15.75 1.30 7.75
C LYS A 763 -14.93 2.16 6.79
N GLU A 764 -13.81 1.64 6.30
CA GLU A 764 -12.87 2.40 5.45
C GLU A 764 -13.31 2.47 3.99
N MET A 765 -14.04 1.47 3.49
CA MET A 765 -14.66 1.51 2.14
C MET A 765 -15.99 2.27 2.12
N HIS A 766 -16.60 2.54 3.28
CA HIS A 766 -17.94 3.12 3.38
C HIS A 766 -19.04 2.34 2.63
N SER A 767 -18.82 1.04 2.44
CA SER A 767 -19.72 0.12 1.75
C SER A 767 -19.65 -1.26 2.39
N ALA A 768 -20.62 -2.12 2.06
CA ALA A 768 -20.46 -3.54 2.30
C ALA A 768 -19.22 -4.06 1.54
N VAL A 769 -18.55 -5.07 2.10
CA VAL A 769 -17.30 -5.60 1.56
C VAL A 769 -17.31 -7.12 1.50
N GLU A 770 -16.60 -7.64 0.51
CA GLU A 770 -16.20 -9.04 0.40
C GLU A 770 -14.69 -9.14 0.50
N ILE A 771 -14.20 -10.13 1.24
CA ILE A 771 -12.79 -10.43 1.45
C ILE A 771 -12.53 -11.89 1.06
N GLU A 772 -11.61 -12.11 0.13
CA GLU A 772 -11.03 -13.43 -0.12
C GLU A 772 -9.81 -13.62 0.78
N PHE A 773 -9.70 -14.76 1.45
CA PHE A 773 -8.60 -15.06 2.34
C PHE A 773 -8.11 -16.51 2.18
N ALA A 774 -6.86 -16.73 2.58
CA ALA A 774 -6.27 -18.05 2.77
C ALA A 774 -5.51 -18.13 4.09
N VAL A 775 -5.47 -19.31 4.68
CA VAL A 775 -4.79 -19.59 5.94
C VAL A 775 -3.83 -20.76 5.76
N ASN A 776 -2.60 -20.57 6.21
CA ASN A 776 -1.62 -21.64 6.36
C ASN A 776 -1.37 -21.91 7.85
N MET A 777 -1.73 -23.12 8.29
CA MET A 777 -1.51 -23.60 9.66
C MET A 777 -0.41 -24.67 9.74
N ASP A 778 0.00 -25.25 8.61
CA ASP A 778 1.14 -26.18 8.54
C ASP A 778 2.44 -25.36 8.52
N VAL A 779 2.84 -24.91 9.71
CA VAL A 779 4.07 -24.14 9.92
C VAL A 779 5.02 -24.89 10.86
N PRO A 780 6.34 -24.68 10.76
CA PRO A 780 7.30 -25.25 11.71
C PRO A 780 6.95 -24.91 13.16
N LYS A 781 7.28 -25.83 14.08
CA LYS A 781 6.96 -25.65 15.50
C LYS A 781 7.65 -24.40 16.06
N GLY A 782 6.85 -23.48 16.60
CA GLY A 782 7.34 -22.21 17.16
C GLY A 782 7.23 -21.03 16.20
N GLU A 783 6.82 -21.25 14.94
CA GLU A 783 6.47 -20.19 14.00
C GLU A 783 4.98 -19.84 14.06
N ASP A 784 4.68 -18.58 13.76
CA ASP A 784 3.30 -18.09 13.71
C ASP A 784 2.55 -18.63 12.49
N LYS A 785 1.26 -18.89 12.68
CA LYS A 785 0.35 -19.24 11.58
C LYS A 785 0.15 -18.02 10.69
N ILE A 786 -0.11 -18.25 9.40
CA ILE A 786 -0.19 -17.15 8.43
C ILE A 786 -1.65 -17.01 7.97
N PHE A 787 -2.24 -15.85 8.24
CA PHE A 787 -3.50 -15.41 7.65
C PHE A 787 -3.21 -14.42 6.52
N SER A 788 -3.65 -14.76 5.30
CA SER A 788 -3.39 -13.97 4.11
C SER A 788 -4.67 -13.42 3.50
N LEU A 789 -4.71 -12.11 3.30
CA LEU A 789 -5.76 -11.42 2.55
C LEU A 789 -5.42 -11.47 1.06
N LEU A 790 -6.24 -12.16 0.27
CA LEU A 790 -5.99 -12.39 -1.15
C LEU A 790 -6.61 -11.29 -2.02
N GLN A 791 -7.80 -10.82 -1.65
CA GLN A 791 -8.54 -9.79 -2.38
C GLN A 791 -9.60 -9.13 -1.48
N ILE A 792 -9.93 -7.88 -1.79
CA ILE A 792 -11.08 -7.16 -1.24
C ILE A 792 -11.92 -6.60 -2.38
N ARG A 793 -13.25 -6.60 -2.22
CA ARG A 793 -14.19 -6.01 -3.17
C ARG A 793 -15.30 -5.26 -2.44
N PRO A 794 -15.76 -4.11 -2.95
CA PRO A 794 -16.99 -3.51 -2.46
C PRO A 794 -18.20 -4.34 -2.95
N ILE A 795 -19.21 -4.46 -2.10
CA ILE A 795 -20.52 -5.02 -2.46
C ILE A 795 -21.45 -3.83 -2.69
N THR A 796 -21.95 -3.70 -3.92
CA THR A 796 -22.89 -2.65 -4.31
C THR A 796 -24.23 -2.86 -3.59
N ASN A 797 -24.57 -1.97 -2.66
CA ASN A 797 -25.86 -1.94 -2.00
C ASN A 797 -26.77 -0.93 -2.71
N ASN A 798 -27.62 -1.39 -3.63
CA ASN A 798 -28.61 -0.55 -4.30
C ASN A 798 -29.97 -0.61 -3.57
N ASN A 799 -30.05 -0.02 -2.38
CA ASN A 799 -31.23 -0.05 -1.49
C ASN A 799 -32.02 1.28 -1.42
N ASP A 800 -31.99 2.11 -2.47
CA ASP A 800 -32.61 3.45 -2.47
C ASP A 800 -34.11 3.51 -2.82
N ASN A 801 -34.80 2.38 -3.01
CA ASN A 801 -36.23 2.37 -3.33
C ASN A 801 -37.15 2.36 -2.08
N LYS A 802 -38.29 3.04 -2.20
CA LYS A 802 -39.35 3.06 -1.16
C LYS A 802 -39.93 1.66 -0.97
N SER A 803 -40.07 1.19 0.27
CA SER A 803 -40.75 -0.08 0.56
C SER A 803 -42.23 0.02 0.18
N LEU A 804 -42.79 -1.05 -0.39
CA LEU A 804 -44.24 -1.15 -0.57
C LEU A 804 -44.93 -1.44 0.78
N ASP A 805 -46.21 -1.07 0.86
CA ASP A 805 -47.07 -1.50 1.95
C ASP A 805 -47.55 -2.93 1.71
N TRP A 806 -46.70 -3.90 2.09
CA TRP A 806 -46.93 -5.32 1.86
C TRP A 806 -48.20 -5.87 2.52
N ASP A 807 -48.73 -5.22 3.55
CA ASP A 807 -49.97 -5.65 4.22
C ASP A 807 -51.22 -5.38 3.36
N SER A 808 -51.09 -4.52 2.33
CA SER A 808 -52.16 -4.17 1.39
C SER A 808 -52.10 -4.94 0.06
N ILE A 809 -51.08 -5.77 -0.14
CA ILE A 809 -50.84 -6.47 -1.41
C ILE A 809 -51.48 -7.85 -1.36
N ASP A 810 -52.43 -8.09 -2.26
CA ASP A 810 -52.97 -9.42 -2.49
C ASP A 810 -51.90 -10.33 -3.14
N THR A 811 -51.49 -11.38 -2.44
CA THR A 811 -50.47 -12.35 -2.87
C THR A 811 -51.08 -13.56 -3.59
N GLU A 812 -52.38 -13.80 -3.48
CA GLU A 812 -53.02 -15.01 -4.03
C GLU A 812 -53.13 -14.99 -5.56
N ASP A 813 -53.27 -13.82 -6.18
CA ASP A 813 -53.32 -13.67 -7.65
C ASP A 813 -51.93 -13.54 -8.32
N SER A 814 -50.84 -13.63 -7.54
CA SER A 814 -49.49 -13.52 -8.07
C SER A 814 -49.01 -14.78 -8.80
N VAL A 815 -48.19 -14.60 -9.83
CA VAL A 815 -47.46 -15.70 -10.49
C VAL A 815 -46.37 -16.21 -9.55
N ILE A 816 -45.65 -15.28 -8.92
CA ILE A 816 -44.62 -15.55 -7.92
C ILE A 816 -44.76 -14.57 -6.76
N TYR A 817 -44.69 -15.10 -5.54
CA TYR A 817 -44.45 -14.33 -4.31
C TYR A 817 -43.31 -14.98 -3.53
N SER A 818 -42.35 -14.18 -3.07
CA SER A 818 -41.21 -14.67 -2.29
C SER A 818 -40.97 -13.79 -1.08
N GLU A 819 -40.68 -14.42 0.07
CA GLU A 819 -40.19 -13.75 1.28
C GLU A 819 -38.66 -13.75 1.38
N ASN A 820 -38.00 -14.21 0.31
CA ASN A 820 -36.56 -14.33 0.16
C ASN A 820 -36.15 -13.74 -1.21
N ALA A 821 -36.30 -12.42 -1.33
CA ALA A 821 -36.06 -11.65 -2.54
C ALA A 821 -34.91 -10.64 -2.38
N LEU A 822 -34.07 -10.53 -3.40
CA LEU A 822 -32.97 -9.57 -3.50
C LEU A 822 -33.06 -8.87 -4.86
N GLY A 823 -32.89 -7.55 -4.91
CA GLY A 823 -33.00 -6.82 -6.18
C GLY A 823 -33.72 -5.47 -6.05
N ILE A 824 -33.94 -4.83 -7.20
CA ILE A 824 -34.23 -3.39 -7.30
C ILE A 824 -35.69 -3.14 -7.71
N GLY A 825 -36.52 -2.69 -6.75
CA GLY A 825 -37.77 -1.96 -6.98
C GLY A 825 -38.69 -2.49 -8.08
N SER A 826 -39.33 -1.59 -8.82
CA SER A 826 -40.18 -1.93 -9.95
C SER A 826 -39.36 -2.22 -11.19
N ILE A 827 -39.53 -3.40 -11.78
CA ILE A 827 -38.92 -3.78 -13.06
C ILE A 827 -40.02 -3.73 -14.13
N GLU A 828 -39.87 -2.86 -15.12
CA GLU A 828 -40.89 -2.61 -16.15
C GLU A 828 -40.49 -3.21 -17.51
N GLY A 829 -41.47 -3.44 -18.39
CA GLY A 829 -41.25 -3.77 -19.79
C GLY A 829 -40.87 -5.24 -20.09
N ILE A 830 -41.18 -6.16 -19.17
CA ILE A 830 -40.94 -7.60 -19.35
C ILE A 830 -42.25 -8.31 -19.66
N GLU A 831 -42.27 -9.05 -20.78
CA GLU A 831 -43.44 -9.80 -21.27
C GLU A 831 -43.20 -11.31 -21.32
N ASP A 832 -41.95 -11.76 -21.21
CA ASP A 832 -41.54 -13.15 -21.44
C ASP A 832 -41.14 -13.83 -20.13
N ILE A 833 -41.65 -15.04 -19.90
CA ILE A 833 -41.24 -15.94 -18.81
C ILE A 833 -40.71 -17.24 -19.42
N ILE A 834 -39.51 -17.63 -19.02
CA ILE A 834 -38.90 -18.93 -19.30
C ILE A 834 -38.86 -19.71 -18.00
N TYR A 835 -39.50 -20.87 -17.96
CA TYR A 835 -39.48 -21.74 -16.79
C TYR A 835 -39.20 -23.20 -17.14
N ILE A 836 -38.66 -23.91 -16.16
CA ILE A 836 -38.42 -25.35 -16.26
C ILE A 836 -39.62 -26.11 -15.70
N LYS A 837 -40.11 -27.08 -16.45
CA LYS A 837 -41.26 -27.91 -16.07
C LYS A 837 -40.87 -28.87 -14.95
N GLU A 838 -41.40 -28.63 -13.73
CA GLU A 838 -41.08 -29.40 -12.52
C GLU A 838 -41.24 -30.92 -12.69
N GLU A 839 -42.31 -31.36 -13.35
CA GLU A 839 -42.61 -32.79 -13.54
C GLU A 839 -41.59 -33.52 -14.40
N SER A 840 -40.92 -32.78 -15.29
CA SER A 840 -39.95 -33.31 -16.26
C SER A 840 -38.50 -33.12 -15.83
N PHE A 841 -38.26 -32.40 -14.73
CA PHE A 841 -36.91 -32.07 -14.29
C PHE A 841 -36.16 -33.30 -13.79
N ASP A 842 -34.98 -33.53 -14.36
CA ASP A 842 -34.06 -34.59 -13.96
C ASP A 842 -32.67 -33.99 -13.79
N SER A 843 -32.08 -34.16 -12.59
CA SER A 843 -30.74 -33.69 -12.26
C SER A 843 -29.64 -34.29 -13.15
N ALA A 844 -29.91 -35.43 -13.80
CA ALA A 844 -28.97 -36.03 -14.76
C ALA A 844 -28.88 -35.26 -16.10
N HIS A 845 -29.88 -34.44 -16.44
CA HIS A 845 -29.97 -33.75 -17.74
C HIS A 845 -29.77 -32.22 -17.62
N THR A 846 -29.19 -31.74 -16.51
CA THR A 846 -29.02 -30.30 -16.24
C THR A 846 -28.10 -29.59 -17.25
N LEU A 847 -27.13 -30.29 -17.84
CA LEU A 847 -26.28 -29.76 -18.91
C LEU A 847 -27.08 -29.48 -20.20
N GLU A 848 -27.99 -30.38 -20.59
CA GLU A 848 -28.84 -30.20 -21.78
C GLU A 848 -29.79 -29.01 -21.59
N ILE A 849 -30.34 -28.87 -20.38
CA ILE A 849 -31.21 -27.75 -20.00
C ILE A 849 -30.43 -26.42 -20.09
N ALA A 850 -29.18 -26.39 -19.63
CA ALA A 850 -28.33 -25.20 -19.70
C ALA A 850 -28.05 -24.76 -21.14
N GLU A 851 -27.76 -25.71 -22.05
CA GLU A 851 -27.58 -25.42 -23.48
C GLU A 851 -28.86 -24.89 -24.14
N GLU A 852 -30.01 -25.46 -23.78
CA GLU A 852 -31.31 -25.01 -24.29
C GLU A 852 -31.63 -23.58 -23.86
N ILE A 853 -31.42 -23.25 -22.58
CA ILE A 853 -31.58 -21.88 -22.06
C ILE A 853 -30.64 -20.91 -22.78
N ASN A 854 -29.38 -21.31 -23.04
CA ASN A 854 -28.42 -20.49 -23.78
C ASN A 854 -28.92 -20.15 -25.20
N ARG A 855 -29.52 -21.11 -25.91
CA ARG A 855 -30.10 -20.87 -27.24
C ARG A 855 -31.29 -19.92 -27.20
N LEU A 856 -32.14 -20.02 -26.17
CA LEU A 856 -33.27 -19.10 -25.97
C LEU A 856 -32.79 -17.69 -25.64
N ASN A 857 -31.80 -17.56 -24.76
CA ASN A 857 -31.18 -16.28 -24.42
C ASN A 857 -30.59 -15.59 -25.66
N GLN A 858 -29.87 -16.32 -26.52
CA GLN A 858 -29.36 -15.78 -27.79
C GLN A 858 -30.48 -15.28 -28.70
N LYS A 859 -31.56 -16.05 -28.88
CA LYS A 859 -32.72 -15.64 -29.71
C LYS A 859 -33.41 -14.39 -29.17
N LEU A 860 -33.53 -14.25 -27.85
CA LEU A 860 -34.14 -13.09 -27.21
C LEU A 860 -33.23 -11.86 -27.27
N ARG A 861 -31.92 -12.05 -27.15
CA ARG A 861 -30.90 -11.01 -27.34
C ARG A 861 -30.95 -10.42 -28.75
N ASP A 862 -31.02 -11.26 -29.78
CA ASP A 862 -31.11 -10.80 -31.18
C ASP A 862 -32.40 -9.98 -31.43
N LYS A 863 -33.46 -10.28 -30.67
CA LYS A 863 -34.73 -9.53 -30.68
C LYS A 863 -34.76 -8.34 -29.72
N LYS A 864 -33.71 -8.12 -28.93
CA LYS A 864 -33.63 -7.09 -27.86
C LYS A 864 -34.77 -7.19 -26.84
N ARG A 865 -35.09 -8.41 -26.39
CA ARG A 865 -36.16 -8.68 -25.41
C ARG A 865 -35.57 -9.29 -24.15
N HIS A 866 -36.07 -8.87 -22.99
CA HIS A 866 -35.68 -9.36 -21.68
C HIS A 866 -36.74 -10.31 -21.11
N TYR A 867 -36.35 -11.18 -20.17
CA TYR A 867 -37.24 -12.21 -19.64
C TYR A 867 -37.05 -12.50 -18.15
N ILE A 868 -38.00 -13.23 -17.57
CA ILE A 868 -37.94 -13.83 -16.23
C ILE A 868 -37.53 -15.29 -16.38
N LEU A 869 -36.52 -15.74 -15.62
CA LEU A 869 -36.06 -17.13 -15.60
C LEU A 869 -36.47 -17.83 -14.30
N ILE A 870 -37.14 -18.97 -14.41
CA ILE A 870 -37.61 -19.75 -13.25
C ILE A 870 -37.11 -21.19 -13.38
N GLY A 871 -36.55 -21.75 -12.33
CA GLY A 871 -36.11 -23.14 -12.39
C GLY A 871 -35.78 -23.77 -11.04
N PRO A 872 -35.84 -25.12 -10.97
CA PRO A 872 -35.47 -25.86 -9.78
C PRO A 872 -33.95 -25.96 -9.63
N GLY A 873 -33.48 -25.99 -8.38
CA GLY A 873 -32.04 -26.09 -8.12
C GLY A 873 -31.34 -24.73 -8.08
N ARG A 874 -30.02 -24.79 -7.87
CA ARG A 874 -29.14 -23.61 -7.88
C ARG A 874 -28.77 -23.21 -9.30
N TRP A 875 -28.87 -21.93 -9.66
CA TRP A 875 -28.32 -21.44 -10.92
C TRP A 875 -26.80 -21.23 -10.81
N GLY A 876 -26.05 -21.75 -11.77
CA GLY A 876 -24.59 -21.53 -11.87
C GLY A 876 -23.74 -22.36 -10.92
N SER A 877 -24.25 -23.50 -10.44
CA SER A 877 -23.45 -24.48 -9.71
C SER A 877 -22.63 -25.37 -10.67
N SER A 878 -21.39 -25.71 -10.30
CA SER A 878 -20.59 -26.72 -11.00
C SER A 878 -20.97 -28.16 -10.65
N ASP A 879 -21.85 -28.37 -9.67
CA ASP A 879 -22.39 -29.69 -9.29
C ASP A 879 -23.78 -29.90 -9.95
N PRO A 880 -23.91 -30.80 -10.94
CA PRO A 880 -25.17 -31.09 -11.63
C PRO A 880 -26.31 -31.57 -10.72
N TRP A 881 -25.98 -32.07 -9.52
CA TRP A 881 -26.97 -32.55 -8.54
C TRP A 881 -27.50 -31.44 -7.64
N LEU A 882 -26.76 -30.32 -7.51
CA LEU A 882 -27.18 -29.15 -6.74
C LEU A 882 -27.96 -28.14 -7.58
N GLY A 883 -27.78 -28.15 -8.90
CA GLY A 883 -28.46 -27.20 -9.77
C GLY A 883 -28.03 -27.26 -11.24
N ILE A 884 -28.34 -26.18 -11.95
CA ILE A 884 -28.16 -26.10 -13.41
C ILE A 884 -26.87 -25.32 -13.71
N PRO A 885 -25.90 -25.93 -14.41
CA PRO A 885 -24.56 -25.36 -14.64
C PRO A 885 -24.58 -24.28 -15.74
N ILE A 886 -25.19 -23.15 -15.41
CA ILE A 886 -25.30 -21.97 -16.29
C ILE A 886 -24.22 -20.95 -15.94
N LYS A 887 -23.53 -20.42 -16.96
CA LYS A 887 -22.67 -19.25 -16.82
C LYS A 887 -23.47 -17.99 -17.15
N TRP A 888 -23.05 -16.84 -16.61
CA TRP A 888 -23.70 -15.55 -16.88
C TRP A 888 -24.00 -15.28 -18.37
N PRO A 889 -23.08 -15.52 -19.34
CA PRO A 889 -23.38 -15.29 -20.76
C PRO A 889 -24.61 -16.06 -21.28
N ASN A 890 -24.95 -17.20 -20.66
CA ASN A 890 -26.08 -18.03 -21.08
C ASN A 890 -27.44 -17.45 -20.66
N ILE A 891 -27.50 -16.48 -19.74
CA ILE A 891 -28.73 -15.87 -19.22
C ILE A 891 -28.64 -14.34 -19.15
N SER A 892 -27.79 -13.76 -19.99
CA SER A 892 -27.45 -12.33 -19.98
C SER A 892 -28.66 -11.40 -20.17
N GLU A 893 -29.76 -11.87 -20.77
CA GLU A 893 -30.98 -11.08 -20.97
C GLU A 893 -32.04 -11.31 -19.87
N ALA A 894 -31.77 -12.15 -18.87
CA ALA A 894 -32.67 -12.36 -17.75
C ALA A 894 -32.62 -11.14 -16.80
N LYS A 895 -33.80 -10.59 -16.48
CA LYS A 895 -33.94 -9.45 -15.55
C LYS A 895 -34.45 -9.86 -14.17
N VAL A 896 -35.04 -11.04 -14.08
CA VAL A 896 -35.42 -11.68 -12.82
C VAL A 896 -35.08 -13.16 -12.90
N ILE A 897 -34.46 -13.70 -11.86
CA ILE A 897 -34.12 -15.11 -11.71
C ILE A 897 -34.79 -15.64 -10.45
N VAL A 898 -35.42 -16.80 -10.57
CA VAL A 898 -36.15 -17.47 -9.50
C VAL A 898 -35.58 -18.87 -9.32
N GLU A 899 -35.10 -19.17 -8.11
CA GLU A 899 -34.67 -20.51 -7.68
C GLU A 899 -35.79 -21.19 -6.90
N CYS A 900 -36.23 -22.35 -7.41
CA CYS A 900 -37.25 -23.17 -6.78
C CYS A 900 -36.63 -24.34 -5.99
N GLY A 901 -37.08 -24.51 -4.74
CA GLY A 901 -36.74 -25.63 -3.87
C GLY A 901 -37.18 -26.98 -4.42
N LEU A 902 -36.39 -28.03 -4.19
CA LEU A 902 -36.71 -29.41 -4.58
C LEU A 902 -37.40 -30.16 -3.43
N LYS A 903 -38.26 -31.13 -3.75
CA LYS A 903 -39.18 -31.85 -2.83
C LYS A 903 -38.55 -32.53 -1.60
N ASN A 904 -37.21 -32.63 -1.51
CA ASN A 904 -36.45 -33.14 -0.36
C ASN A 904 -35.10 -32.42 -0.14
N PHE A 905 -34.88 -31.28 -0.79
CA PHE A 905 -33.58 -30.62 -0.79
C PHE A 905 -33.74 -29.10 -0.64
N ARG A 906 -33.21 -28.57 0.47
CA ARG A 906 -33.11 -27.13 0.67
C ARG A 906 -31.83 -26.67 -0.02
N ILE A 907 -32.00 -25.96 -1.14
CA ILE A 907 -30.90 -25.37 -1.87
C ILE A 907 -30.41 -24.18 -1.02
N GLU A 908 -29.12 -24.16 -0.67
CA GLU A 908 -28.54 -22.92 -0.14
C GLU A 908 -28.50 -21.89 -1.28
N PRO A 909 -29.03 -20.67 -1.07
CA PRO A 909 -29.03 -19.63 -2.10
C PRO A 909 -27.62 -19.39 -2.66
N SER A 910 -27.51 -18.93 -3.91
CA SER A 910 -26.21 -18.73 -4.57
C SER A 910 -25.27 -17.68 -3.92
N GLN A 911 -25.65 -17.13 -2.78
CA GLN A 911 -24.90 -16.23 -1.91
C GLN A 911 -23.52 -16.82 -1.59
N GLY A 912 -22.46 -16.33 -2.21
CA GLY A 912 -21.22 -17.10 -2.19
C GLY A 912 -20.34 -16.90 -3.42
N THR A 913 -20.99 -16.81 -4.57
CA THR A 913 -20.35 -17.02 -5.86
C THR A 913 -20.14 -15.75 -6.64
N HIS A 914 -19.16 -15.75 -7.54
CA HIS A 914 -19.04 -14.70 -8.55
C HIS A 914 -20.29 -14.59 -9.41
N PHE A 915 -20.98 -15.72 -9.66
CA PHE A 915 -22.26 -15.73 -10.35
C PHE A 915 -23.27 -14.81 -9.66
N PHE A 916 -23.46 -14.94 -8.34
CA PHE A 916 -24.37 -14.10 -7.58
C PHE A 916 -23.98 -12.60 -7.57
N GLN A 917 -22.69 -12.29 -7.45
CA GLN A 917 -22.23 -10.88 -7.50
C GLN A 917 -22.47 -10.21 -8.84
N ASN A 918 -22.33 -10.97 -9.94
CA ASN A 918 -22.64 -10.44 -11.26
C ASN A 918 -24.13 -10.10 -11.34
N LEU A 919 -25.02 -10.97 -10.84
CA LEU A 919 -26.46 -10.71 -10.81
C LEU A 919 -26.82 -9.43 -10.06
N THR A 920 -26.29 -9.24 -8.85
CA THR A 920 -26.56 -8.04 -8.05
C THR A 920 -26.02 -6.77 -8.72
N SER A 921 -24.84 -6.85 -9.35
CA SER A 921 -24.22 -5.72 -10.03
C SER A 921 -24.98 -5.26 -11.27
N PHE A 922 -25.64 -6.19 -11.97
CA PHE A 922 -26.49 -5.89 -13.13
C PHE A 922 -27.93 -5.47 -12.77
N GLY A 923 -28.25 -5.42 -11.47
CA GLY A 923 -29.60 -5.11 -11.02
C GLY A 923 -30.63 -6.17 -11.38
N VAL A 924 -30.21 -7.43 -11.56
CA VAL A 924 -31.10 -8.55 -11.81
C VAL A 924 -31.83 -8.90 -10.52
N GLY A 925 -33.15 -8.98 -10.57
CA GLY A 925 -33.97 -9.47 -9.47
C GLY A 925 -33.67 -10.94 -9.19
N TYR A 926 -33.53 -11.30 -7.92
CA TYR A 926 -33.22 -12.66 -7.50
C TYR A 926 -34.18 -13.10 -6.42
N LEU A 927 -34.93 -14.17 -6.68
CA LEU A 927 -35.99 -14.68 -5.82
C LEU A 927 -35.68 -16.12 -5.46
N THR A 928 -35.79 -16.47 -4.19
CA THR A 928 -35.74 -17.85 -3.75
C THR A 928 -37.10 -18.25 -3.24
N ILE A 929 -37.61 -19.39 -3.69
CA ILE A 929 -38.89 -19.94 -3.23
C ILE A 929 -38.75 -21.42 -2.94
N ASN A 930 -39.42 -21.89 -1.91
CA ASN A 930 -39.56 -23.30 -1.60
C ASN A 930 -41.03 -23.62 -1.32
N PRO A 931 -41.81 -23.90 -2.39
CA PRO A 931 -43.23 -24.20 -2.28
C PRO A 931 -43.54 -25.39 -1.34
N TYR A 932 -42.60 -26.34 -1.24
CA TYR A 932 -42.75 -27.55 -0.42
C TYR A 932 -42.64 -27.29 1.10
N MET A 933 -42.12 -26.14 1.50
CA MET A 933 -41.96 -25.72 2.90
C MET A 933 -42.85 -24.52 3.27
N ASN A 934 -43.82 -24.16 2.41
CA ASN A 934 -44.63 -22.94 2.51
C ASN A 934 -43.79 -21.64 2.56
N ASP A 935 -42.64 -21.62 1.87
CA ASP A 935 -41.75 -20.46 1.78
C ASP A 935 -41.86 -19.85 0.37
N GLY A 936 -42.82 -18.94 0.19
CA GLY A 936 -43.18 -18.36 -1.11
C GLY A 936 -44.21 -19.16 -1.90
N LEU A 937 -44.66 -18.58 -3.03
CA LEU A 937 -45.70 -19.11 -3.92
C LEU A 937 -45.19 -19.10 -5.37
N PHE A 938 -45.43 -20.20 -6.08
CA PHE A 938 -45.23 -20.32 -7.53
C PHE A 938 -46.45 -20.99 -8.15
N ASN A 939 -47.16 -20.26 -9.01
CA ASN A 939 -48.36 -20.75 -9.65
C ASN A 939 -48.06 -21.26 -11.07
N SER A 940 -47.52 -22.48 -11.16
CA SER A 940 -47.21 -23.14 -12.43
C SER A 940 -48.46 -23.39 -13.28
N GLU A 941 -49.60 -23.72 -12.66
CA GLU A 941 -50.86 -23.97 -13.36
C GLU A 941 -51.34 -22.73 -14.16
N LYS A 942 -51.16 -21.53 -13.60
CA LYS A 942 -51.48 -20.26 -14.28
C LYS A 942 -50.61 -20.07 -15.53
N LEU A 943 -49.32 -20.42 -15.47
CA LEU A 943 -48.43 -20.39 -16.64
C LEU A 943 -48.77 -21.47 -17.67
N ASP A 944 -49.14 -22.67 -17.20
CA ASP A 944 -49.45 -23.79 -18.08
C ASP A 944 -50.74 -23.59 -18.88
N SER A 945 -51.65 -22.74 -18.40
CA SER A 945 -52.89 -22.36 -19.09
C SER A 945 -52.70 -21.44 -20.30
N HIS A 946 -51.51 -20.84 -20.48
CA HIS A 946 -51.20 -19.94 -21.60
C HIS A 946 -50.48 -20.68 -22.76
N ASP A 947 -50.68 -20.19 -23.99
CA ASP A 947 -50.00 -20.73 -25.17
C ASP A 947 -48.48 -20.51 -25.09
N ALA A 948 -47.71 -21.59 -25.32
CA ALA A 948 -46.25 -21.53 -25.31
C ALA A 948 -45.71 -20.98 -26.64
N VAL A 949 -44.82 -19.98 -26.56
CA VAL A 949 -44.05 -19.50 -27.72
C VAL A 949 -42.98 -20.52 -28.13
N TYR A 950 -42.46 -21.25 -27.14
CA TYR A 950 -41.55 -22.36 -27.33
C TYR A 950 -41.75 -23.38 -26.21
N GLU A 951 -41.76 -24.66 -26.56
CA GLU A 951 -41.85 -25.75 -25.60
C GLU A 951 -40.96 -26.92 -26.02
N SER A 952 -40.20 -27.44 -25.05
CA SER A 952 -39.36 -28.63 -25.19
C SER A 952 -39.73 -29.68 -24.15
N LYS A 953 -38.93 -30.75 -24.03
CA LYS A 953 -39.10 -31.74 -22.96
C LYS A 953 -38.99 -31.11 -21.57
N TYR A 954 -38.08 -30.15 -21.37
CA TYR A 954 -37.73 -29.61 -20.05
C TYR A 954 -38.06 -28.13 -19.87
N VAL A 955 -38.03 -27.32 -20.93
CA VAL A 955 -38.15 -25.85 -20.87
C VAL A 955 -39.42 -25.38 -21.57
N ARG A 956 -40.11 -24.40 -20.99
CA ARG A 956 -41.28 -23.74 -21.58
C ARG A 956 -41.12 -22.21 -21.53
N HIS A 957 -41.45 -21.55 -22.64
CA HIS A 957 -41.43 -20.09 -22.80
C HIS A 957 -42.83 -19.59 -23.09
N VAL A 958 -43.34 -18.74 -22.20
CA VAL A 958 -44.66 -18.10 -22.29
C VAL A 958 -44.47 -16.60 -22.48
N ARG A 959 -45.36 -15.99 -23.26
CA ARG A 959 -45.40 -14.54 -23.49
C ARG A 959 -46.77 -13.98 -23.14
N PHE A 960 -46.77 -12.84 -22.47
CA PHE A 960 -47.97 -12.07 -22.15
C PHE A 960 -48.18 -10.90 -23.12
N ASP A 961 -49.43 -10.52 -23.34
CA ASP A 961 -49.79 -9.37 -24.19
C ASP A 961 -49.46 -8.02 -23.53
N ASN A 962 -49.44 -7.98 -22.20
CA ASN A 962 -49.09 -6.80 -21.42
C ASN A 962 -47.83 -7.08 -20.57
N PRO A 963 -47.00 -6.06 -20.28
CA PRO A 963 -45.87 -6.21 -19.37
C PRO A 963 -46.31 -6.67 -17.97
N LEU A 964 -45.52 -7.58 -17.38
CA LEU A 964 -45.72 -8.09 -16.04
C LEU A 964 -45.41 -7.03 -14.99
N PHE A 965 -46.17 -7.02 -13.90
CA PHE A 965 -45.86 -6.17 -12.75
C PHE A 965 -44.86 -6.89 -11.84
N ILE A 966 -43.63 -6.39 -11.81
CA ILE A 966 -42.55 -6.98 -11.03
C ILE A 966 -42.09 -5.97 -9.99
N TYR A 967 -42.11 -6.36 -8.72
CA TYR A 967 -41.61 -5.53 -7.64
C TYR A 967 -40.77 -6.32 -6.63
N ILE A 968 -39.57 -5.83 -6.32
CA ILE A 968 -38.67 -6.44 -5.34
C ILE A 968 -38.25 -5.39 -4.29
N ASP A 969 -38.55 -5.69 -3.03
CA ASP A 969 -38.15 -4.92 -1.85
C ASP A 969 -37.00 -5.63 -1.12
N GLY A 970 -35.77 -5.28 -1.52
CA GLY A 970 -34.55 -5.80 -0.90
C GLY A 970 -34.32 -5.37 0.56
N ARG A 971 -35.14 -4.46 1.15
CA ARG A 971 -35.05 -4.13 2.59
C ARG A 971 -35.85 -5.09 3.45
N LYS A 972 -37.01 -5.52 2.95
CA LYS A 972 -37.89 -6.49 3.61
C LYS A 972 -37.71 -7.92 3.10
N ASN A 973 -36.77 -8.13 2.17
CA ASN A 973 -36.54 -9.37 1.44
C ASN A 973 -37.78 -9.92 0.74
N ARG A 974 -38.73 -9.07 0.30
CA ARG A 974 -39.98 -9.53 -0.33
C ARG A 974 -40.04 -9.18 -1.80
N GLY A 975 -40.61 -10.07 -2.62
CA GLY A 975 -40.76 -9.85 -4.05
C GLY A 975 -42.05 -10.45 -4.60
N ILE A 976 -42.61 -9.79 -5.61
CA ILE A 976 -43.87 -10.19 -6.26
C ILE A 976 -43.81 -10.01 -7.77
N ILE A 977 -44.40 -10.96 -8.49
CA ILE A 977 -44.59 -10.95 -9.94
C ILE A 977 -46.06 -11.22 -10.24
N LYS A 978 -46.74 -10.29 -10.93
CA LYS A 978 -48.15 -10.39 -11.32
C LYS A 978 -48.34 -10.32 -12.82
#